data_AF-A0A1H3JQ17-F1
#
_entry.id   AF-A0A1H3JQ17-F1
#
_cell.length_a   1.000
_cell.length_b   1.000
_cell.length_c   1.000
_cell.angle_alpha   90.00
_cell.angle_beta   90.00
_cell.angle_gamma   90.00
#
_symmetry.space_group_name_H-M   'P 1'
#
loop_
_entity.id
_entity.type
_entity.pdbx_description
1 polymer ?
#
loop_
_entity_poly.entity_id
_entity_poly.type
_entity_poly.pdbx_seq_one_letter_code
_entity_poly.pdbx_strand_id
1 'polypeptide(L)'
;MLARLNRGATVGAIVVLLTAVLSPVIAAPASAHEAATAPTPTSTTEAGPTRPFGSHLVELAAGAALPPGGVAAADADTAAAYTAWKAKYVKAGCGTGRYYVDASSSTGSMVVSEGQGYGMVVTALLAGHDPSARAVFDGLFRYVDDHPSEVDPELMAWHQKPDCTSIPGDAGSATDGDLDIAFALLLADTQWGSAGAVDYAAEAATLIAAIERSEFNPSTHLPLLGDWPAPGDGYWFATRTSDLMIDHFRAFGDATGDPFWSDAIAAAGSLITTMQATHAPATGLLPDFVVGTDTATPAPAPPQFLEAATDGDFSWNACRTPWRLASAAMIAGDAVSLAAADRMRDWVVQATTGDPAAVRAGYRLDGTPLVAYGDQAFLAPMAAVAAPHLDRQAWVDRAWSTLRSAPSGGYYADSIRLQVMLLVSGNSWLPSAEPVTGVDRIGGADRFAVSAAVSAANFAPATDTVYVASGEVFPDALSASAAAGAAGGPVLLVLKNGIPAPVAAELTRLGPQHIVVLGGPNTVSAAVVDALRGYAGDVRRIGGADRFAVSAAVSADAFDPGLERVYVASGEVFPDALSGSAAAGHAGAPVLLVGKDGIPPAIDAELRRLDPGGIVLLGGTNSVSAATASALAAFGPVTRVTGADRYTVAAAVSARAFPAAAHGTVFVASGQTFPDALSGAAAAIGRAAPVLLVARDTLPGSVASELDRLAPQRIVLLGGPDSVSGAVATALATHLSP
;
A
#
# COMPACT_ATOMS: atom_id res chain seq x y z
N MET A 1 -22.30 16.16 -3.56
CA MET A 1 -23.10 15.92 -4.76
C MET A 1 -24.54 15.42 -4.47
N LEU A 2 -25.28 16.05 -3.53
CA LEU A 2 -26.61 15.55 -3.08
C LEU A 2 -27.73 16.62 -2.96
N ALA A 3 -27.59 17.84 -3.51
CA ALA A 3 -28.62 18.87 -3.34
C ALA A 3 -28.95 19.78 -4.55
N ARG A 4 -28.79 19.33 -5.80
CA ARG A 4 -29.30 20.05 -7.00
C ARG A 4 -30.57 19.44 -7.60
N LEU A 5 -31.54 19.08 -6.76
CA LEU A 5 -32.89 18.68 -7.21
C LEU A 5 -33.96 19.58 -6.59
N ASN A 6 -33.97 20.86 -6.97
CA ASN A 6 -35.20 21.66 -6.99
C ASN A 6 -34.98 23.03 -7.63
N ARG A 7 -35.32 23.15 -8.93
CA ARG A 7 -36.10 24.27 -9.47
C ARG A 7 -36.47 24.03 -10.93
N GLY A 8 -37.73 24.33 -11.22
CA GLY A 8 -38.47 23.90 -12.39
C GLY A 8 -38.30 24.78 -13.63
N ALA A 9 -38.84 24.22 -14.69
CA ALA A 9 -38.83 24.67 -16.08
C ALA A 9 -39.31 26.11 -16.33
N THR A 10 -38.78 26.70 -17.39
CA THR A 10 -39.55 27.61 -18.24
C THR A 10 -39.15 27.42 -19.70
N VAL A 11 -40.17 27.21 -20.53
CA VAL A 11 -40.12 26.87 -21.96
C VAL A 11 -39.84 28.12 -22.80
N GLY A 12 -38.93 28.02 -23.76
CA GLY A 12 -38.74 28.99 -24.83
C GLY A 12 -38.49 28.27 -26.16
N ALA A 13 -39.54 28.15 -26.97
CA ALA A 13 -39.48 27.55 -28.30
C ALA A 13 -38.77 28.49 -29.30
N ILE A 14 -37.76 27.99 -30.02
CA ILE A 14 -37.22 28.64 -31.22
C ILE A 14 -37.21 27.61 -32.36
N VAL A 15 -37.94 27.97 -33.42
CA VAL A 15 -38.03 27.28 -34.71
C VAL A 15 -36.75 27.57 -35.50
N VAL A 16 -36.02 26.53 -35.93
CA VAL A 16 -34.95 26.67 -36.94
C VAL A 16 -35.29 25.82 -38.15
N LEU A 17 -35.36 26.51 -39.29
CA LEU A 17 -35.71 26.00 -40.61
C LEU A 17 -34.50 25.29 -41.24
N LEU A 18 -34.69 24.06 -41.70
CA LEU A 18 -33.77 23.32 -42.56
C LEU A 18 -33.52 24.06 -43.88
N THR A 19 -32.25 24.16 -44.30
CA THR A 19 -31.90 24.17 -45.73
C THR A 19 -30.67 23.31 -45.98
N ALA A 20 -30.87 22.22 -46.72
CA ALA A 20 -29.83 21.34 -47.22
C ALA A 20 -29.23 21.92 -48.51
N VAL A 21 -27.91 21.87 -48.66
CA VAL A 21 -27.23 22.09 -49.94
C VAL A 21 -26.33 20.89 -50.22
N LEU A 22 -26.75 20.07 -51.17
CA LEU A 22 -25.96 19.03 -51.82
C LEU A 22 -24.98 19.67 -52.82
N SER A 23 -23.75 19.15 -52.88
CA SER A 23 -22.90 19.23 -54.07
C SER A 23 -21.86 18.10 -54.10
N PRO A 24 -21.38 17.70 -55.29
CA PRO A 24 -21.16 16.28 -55.60
C PRO A 24 -19.71 15.81 -55.51
N VAL A 25 -19.62 14.49 -55.37
CA VAL A 25 -18.45 13.61 -55.50
C VAL A 25 -17.73 13.82 -56.84
N ILE A 26 -16.39 13.96 -56.78
CA ILE A 26 -15.50 13.74 -57.93
C ILE A 26 -14.58 12.57 -57.59
N ALA A 27 -14.75 11.48 -58.35
CA ALA A 27 -13.90 10.29 -58.32
C ALA A 27 -12.65 10.49 -59.18
N ALA A 28 -11.52 9.95 -58.73
CA ALA A 28 -10.30 9.76 -59.51
C ALA A 28 -9.75 8.32 -59.27
N PRO A 29 -9.00 7.74 -60.22
CA PRO A 29 -9.13 6.34 -60.58
C PRO A 29 -8.22 5.37 -59.81
N ALA A 30 -8.69 4.12 -59.78
CA ALA A 30 -8.00 2.95 -59.24
C ALA A 30 -6.68 2.65 -59.97
N SER A 31 -5.65 2.31 -59.20
CA SER A 31 -4.46 1.60 -59.67
C SER A 31 -4.42 0.24 -58.98
N ALA A 32 -4.27 -0.81 -59.79
CA ALA A 32 -4.24 -2.19 -59.36
C ALA A 32 -2.95 -2.52 -58.59
N HIS A 33 -3.10 -3.17 -57.44
CA HIS A 33 -2.04 -3.97 -56.83
C HIS A 33 -2.63 -5.28 -56.32
N GLU A 34 -1.83 -6.32 -56.47
CA GLU A 34 -2.14 -7.74 -56.41
C GLU A 34 -2.86 -8.19 -55.14
N ALA A 35 -3.74 -9.17 -55.30
CA ALA A 35 -4.40 -9.88 -54.21
C ALA A 35 -3.36 -10.65 -53.38
N ALA A 36 -2.90 -10.03 -52.30
CA ALA A 36 -2.23 -10.74 -51.22
C ALA A 36 -3.25 -11.63 -50.51
N THR A 37 -3.00 -12.94 -50.52
CA THR A 37 -3.70 -13.93 -49.71
C THR A 37 -3.71 -13.50 -48.25
N ALA A 38 -4.90 -13.40 -47.66
CA ALA A 38 -5.07 -13.10 -46.24
C ALA A 38 -4.28 -14.11 -45.39
N PRO A 39 -3.42 -13.65 -44.46
CA PRO A 39 -2.80 -14.55 -43.52
C PRO A 39 -3.91 -15.16 -42.65
N THR A 40 -3.88 -16.48 -42.52
CA THR A 40 -4.67 -17.21 -41.53
C THR A 40 -4.42 -16.56 -40.17
N PRO A 41 -5.45 -16.26 -39.34
CA PRO A 41 -5.21 -15.72 -38.01
C PRO A 41 -4.44 -16.78 -37.23
N THR A 42 -3.14 -16.56 -37.05
CA THR A 42 -2.40 -17.20 -35.98
C THR A 42 -3.12 -16.83 -34.70
N SER A 43 -3.63 -17.82 -33.99
CA SER A 43 -4.11 -17.65 -32.62
C SER A 43 -2.92 -17.22 -31.77
N THR A 44 -2.65 -15.92 -31.72
CA THR A 44 -1.89 -15.33 -30.64
C THR A 44 -2.74 -15.56 -29.41
N THR A 45 -2.38 -16.55 -28.59
CA THR A 45 -2.81 -16.60 -27.20
C THR A 45 -2.59 -15.22 -26.62
N GLU A 46 -3.69 -14.53 -26.34
CA GLU A 46 -3.69 -13.19 -25.77
C GLU A 46 -2.87 -13.26 -24.47
N ALA A 47 -1.84 -12.42 -24.35
CA ALA A 47 -0.98 -12.43 -23.19
C ALA A 47 -1.83 -12.14 -21.94
N GLY A 48 -1.61 -12.92 -20.88
CA GLY A 48 -2.26 -12.68 -19.60
C GLY A 48 -1.87 -11.33 -18.99
N PRO A 49 -2.57 -10.90 -17.92
CA PRO A 49 -2.21 -9.69 -17.18
C PRO A 49 -0.74 -9.70 -16.75
N THR A 50 -0.02 -8.60 -16.96
CA THR A 50 1.39 -8.46 -16.57
C THR A 50 1.57 -8.25 -15.07
N ARG A 51 0.58 -7.68 -14.38
CA ARG A 51 0.57 -7.45 -12.93
C ARG A 51 -0.72 -8.02 -12.32
N PRO A 52 -0.87 -9.35 -12.28
CA PRO A 52 -2.10 -9.93 -11.76
C PRO A 52 -2.32 -9.53 -10.29
N PHE A 53 -3.57 -9.32 -9.89
CA PHE A 53 -3.96 -9.06 -8.51
C PHE A 53 -3.36 -10.10 -7.54
N GLY A 54 -2.91 -9.66 -6.37
CA GLY A 54 -2.24 -10.50 -5.37
C GLY A 54 -0.79 -10.86 -5.73
N SER A 55 -0.23 -10.30 -6.81
CA SER A 55 1.17 -10.56 -7.17
C SER A 55 2.16 -9.76 -6.33
N HIS A 56 1.76 -8.60 -5.78
CA HIS A 56 2.60 -7.69 -5.01
C HIS A 56 3.97 -7.41 -5.65
N LEU A 57 3.98 -7.34 -6.99
CA LEU A 57 5.18 -7.11 -7.80
C LEU A 57 5.71 -5.68 -7.68
N VAL A 58 4.85 -4.74 -7.30
CA VAL A 58 5.20 -3.34 -7.07
C VAL A 58 5.26 -3.10 -5.57
N GLU A 59 6.38 -2.57 -5.10
CA GLU A 59 6.59 -2.34 -3.67
C GLU A 59 5.90 -1.06 -3.25
N LEU A 60 5.16 -1.14 -2.14
CA LEU A 60 4.77 0.05 -1.40
C LEU A 60 6.01 0.72 -0.79
N ALA A 61 5.91 2.01 -0.51
CA ALA A 61 6.91 2.72 0.28
C ALA A 61 7.20 1.97 1.59
N ALA A 62 8.49 1.88 1.94
CA ALA A 62 8.96 1.13 3.11
C ALA A 62 8.28 1.58 4.41
N GLY A 63 7.88 0.63 5.25
CA GLY A 63 7.26 0.90 6.56
C GLY A 63 5.74 0.75 6.60
N ALA A 64 5.09 0.35 5.51
CA ALA A 64 3.64 0.14 5.50
C ALA A 64 3.19 -1.01 6.42
N ALA A 65 2.17 -0.76 7.24
CA ALA A 65 1.42 -1.77 7.96
C ALA A 65 0.50 -2.52 6.98
N LEU A 66 0.48 -3.85 7.08
CA LEU A 66 -0.35 -4.71 6.26
C LEU A 66 -1.49 -5.30 7.09
N PRO A 67 -2.64 -5.66 6.48
CA PRO A 67 -3.77 -6.25 7.22
C PRO A 67 -3.44 -7.53 8.01
N PRO A 68 -4.23 -7.84 9.05
CA PRO A 68 -4.00 -8.99 9.91
C PRO A 68 -4.18 -10.31 9.15
N GLY A 69 -3.42 -11.33 9.54
CA GLY A 69 -3.42 -12.63 8.84
C GLY A 69 -2.55 -12.65 7.58
N GLY A 70 -1.89 -11.53 7.27
CA GLY A 70 -0.93 -11.41 6.18
C GLY A 70 -1.55 -11.14 4.81
N VAL A 71 -0.67 -10.98 3.84
CA VAL A 71 -0.97 -10.56 2.46
C VAL A 71 -2.07 -11.43 1.82
N ALA A 72 -1.95 -12.75 1.88
CA ALA A 72 -2.94 -13.65 1.29
C ALA A 72 -4.35 -13.51 1.87
N ALA A 73 -4.47 -13.24 3.18
CA ALA A 73 -5.75 -13.02 3.83
C ALA A 73 -6.35 -11.67 3.37
N ALA A 74 -5.51 -10.64 3.29
CA ALA A 74 -5.88 -9.33 2.76
C ALA A 74 -6.37 -9.42 1.31
N ASP A 75 -5.69 -10.20 0.48
CA ASP A 75 -6.07 -10.44 -0.92
C ASP A 75 -7.42 -11.15 -1.01
N ALA A 76 -7.62 -12.20 -0.21
CA ALA A 76 -8.87 -12.95 -0.18
C ALA A 76 -10.05 -12.06 0.25
N ASP A 77 -9.86 -11.24 1.29
CA ASP A 77 -10.86 -10.27 1.76
C ASP A 77 -11.18 -9.21 0.69
N THR A 78 -10.15 -8.67 0.03
CA THR A 78 -10.28 -7.65 -1.03
C THR A 78 -10.96 -8.21 -2.27
N ALA A 79 -10.58 -9.42 -2.70
CA ALA A 79 -11.21 -10.15 -3.79
C ALA A 79 -12.69 -10.46 -3.51
N ALA A 80 -13.02 -10.82 -2.26
CA ALA A 80 -14.41 -11.02 -1.84
C ALA A 80 -15.21 -9.70 -1.88
N ALA A 81 -14.62 -8.60 -1.41
CA ALA A 81 -15.23 -7.28 -1.48
C ALA A 81 -15.46 -6.84 -2.94
N TYR A 82 -14.49 -7.06 -3.83
CA TYR A 82 -14.62 -6.83 -5.27
C TYR A 82 -15.75 -7.65 -5.88
N THR A 83 -15.81 -8.95 -5.60
CA THR A 83 -16.85 -9.84 -6.15
C THR A 83 -18.25 -9.34 -5.77
N ALA A 84 -18.44 -8.93 -4.52
CA ALA A 84 -19.70 -8.35 -4.05
C ALA A 84 -20.00 -6.99 -4.70
N TRP A 85 -19.00 -6.12 -4.81
CA TRP A 85 -19.11 -4.80 -5.44
C TRP A 85 -19.47 -4.92 -6.92
N LYS A 86 -18.72 -5.72 -7.70
CA LYS A 86 -18.95 -5.92 -9.13
C LYS A 86 -20.35 -6.42 -9.41
N ALA A 87 -20.81 -7.44 -8.68
CA ALA A 87 -22.16 -7.99 -8.84
C ALA A 87 -23.25 -6.94 -8.62
N LYS A 88 -23.02 -6.00 -7.70
CA LYS A 88 -24.00 -4.99 -7.34
C LYS A 88 -23.98 -3.79 -8.29
N TYR A 89 -22.81 -3.31 -8.69
CA TYR A 89 -22.67 -1.99 -9.33
C TYR A 89 -22.24 -2.05 -10.81
N VAL A 90 -21.50 -3.06 -11.26
CA VAL A 90 -21.10 -3.14 -12.67
C VAL A 90 -22.22 -3.77 -13.50
N LYS A 91 -22.73 -3.04 -14.49
CA LYS A 91 -23.85 -3.47 -15.34
C LYS A 91 -23.46 -3.48 -16.80
N ALA A 92 -23.82 -4.54 -17.52
CA ALA A 92 -23.83 -4.52 -18.98
C ALA A 92 -25.10 -3.81 -19.46
N GLY A 93 -24.99 -2.84 -20.36
CA GLY A 93 -26.13 -2.07 -20.85
C GLY A 93 -25.70 -0.92 -21.75
N CYS A 94 -26.66 -0.12 -22.24
CA CYS A 94 -26.39 1.05 -23.06
C CYS A 94 -25.68 0.78 -24.40
N GLY A 95 -25.78 -0.45 -24.90
CA GLY A 95 -25.23 -0.86 -26.19
C GLY A 95 -24.49 -2.20 -26.10
N THR A 96 -24.11 -2.76 -27.25
CA THR A 96 -23.37 -4.03 -27.28
C THR A 96 -21.92 -3.80 -26.81
N GLY A 97 -21.49 -4.59 -25.82
CA GLY A 97 -20.12 -4.53 -25.29
C GLY A 97 -19.83 -3.29 -24.43
N ARG A 98 -20.86 -2.61 -23.93
CA ARG A 98 -20.76 -1.50 -22.97
C ARG A 98 -21.06 -1.97 -21.56
N TYR A 99 -20.32 -1.42 -20.62
CA TYR A 99 -20.54 -1.58 -19.20
C TYR A 99 -20.57 -0.20 -18.54
N TYR A 100 -21.30 -0.09 -17.44
CA TYR A 100 -21.31 1.11 -16.61
C TYR A 100 -21.34 0.75 -15.13
N VAL A 101 -20.96 1.71 -14.29
CA VAL A 101 -21.12 1.61 -12.84
C VAL A 101 -22.43 2.30 -12.41
N ASP A 102 -23.36 1.51 -11.88
CA ASP A 102 -24.65 1.99 -11.40
C ASP A 102 -24.51 2.72 -10.07
N ALA A 103 -24.62 4.05 -10.14
CA ALA A 103 -24.54 4.96 -9.00
C ALA A 103 -25.91 5.34 -8.43
N SER A 104 -27.01 4.78 -8.95
CA SER A 104 -28.38 5.20 -8.61
C SER A 104 -28.78 4.96 -7.14
N SER A 105 -28.06 4.09 -6.42
CA SER A 105 -28.31 3.87 -5.00
C SER A 105 -27.90 5.05 -4.12
N SER A 106 -27.04 5.93 -4.62
CA SER A 106 -26.43 7.01 -3.85
C SER A 106 -26.52 8.38 -4.54
N THR A 107 -26.93 8.39 -5.81
CA THR A 107 -27.04 9.61 -6.61
C THR A 107 -28.42 9.71 -7.26
N GLY A 108 -28.78 10.90 -7.76
CA GLY A 108 -29.97 11.10 -8.60
C GLY A 108 -29.78 10.62 -10.05
N SER A 109 -28.60 10.12 -10.40
CA SER A 109 -28.19 9.72 -11.75
C SER A 109 -27.98 8.21 -11.81
N MET A 110 -28.10 7.62 -13.01
CA MET A 110 -27.76 6.21 -13.19
C MET A 110 -26.25 6.01 -13.15
N VAL A 111 -25.52 6.89 -13.85
CA VAL A 111 -24.07 6.89 -13.93
C VAL A 111 -23.57 8.29 -13.62
N VAL A 112 -22.43 8.35 -12.97
CA VAL A 112 -21.62 9.57 -12.81
C VAL A 112 -20.19 9.24 -13.21
N SER A 113 -19.46 10.19 -13.81
CA SER A 113 -18.08 9.95 -14.29
C SER A 113 -17.16 9.48 -13.17
N GLU A 114 -17.33 10.00 -11.95
CA GLU A 114 -16.67 9.52 -10.72
C GLU A 114 -16.76 7.98 -10.56
N GLY A 115 -17.97 7.43 -10.67
CA GLY A 115 -18.19 5.99 -10.51
C GLY A 115 -17.68 5.18 -11.67
N GLN A 116 -17.73 5.74 -12.86
CA GLN A 116 -17.14 5.12 -14.04
C GLN A 116 -15.63 5.02 -13.89
N GLY A 117 -14.96 6.09 -13.46
CA GLY A 117 -13.53 6.13 -13.13
C GLY A 117 -13.16 5.11 -12.05
N TYR A 118 -13.89 5.08 -10.92
CA TYR A 118 -13.67 4.05 -9.88
C TYR A 118 -13.78 2.64 -10.44
N GLY A 119 -14.77 2.36 -11.27
CA GLY A 119 -14.94 1.04 -11.88
C GLY A 119 -13.81 0.65 -12.81
N MET A 120 -13.29 1.59 -13.58
CA MET A 120 -12.15 1.35 -14.47
C MET A 120 -10.87 1.06 -13.67
N VAL A 121 -10.55 1.87 -12.66
CA VAL A 121 -9.39 1.67 -11.77
C VAL A 121 -9.47 0.29 -11.09
N VAL A 122 -10.59 0.00 -10.42
CA VAL A 122 -10.78 -1.28 -9.72
C VAL A 122 -10.68 -2.47 -10.68
N THR A 123 -11.25 -2.37 -11.87
CA THR A 123 -11.23 -3.49 -12.83
C THR A 123 -9.83 -3.76 -13.36
N ALA A 124 -9.03 -2.72 -13.62
CA ALA A 124 -7.63 -2.89 -14.02
C ALA A 124 -6.79 -3.55 -12.92
N LEU A 125 -6.93 -3.10 -11.67
CA LEU A 125 -6.19 -3.64 -10.51
C LEU A 125 -6.58 -5.08 -10.15
N LEU A 126 -7.80 -5.52 -10.46
CA LEU A 126 -8.30 -6.88 -10.18
C LEU A 126 -8.05 -7.88 -11.32
N ALA A 127 -7.41 -7.45 -12.40
CA ALA A 127 -7.02 -8.33 -13.49
C ALA A 127 -6.16 -9.50 -12.97
N GLY A 128 -6.40 -10.72 -13.47
CA GLY A 128 -5.74 -11.94 -12.99
C GLY A 128 -6.53 -12.67 -11.91
N HIS A 129 -7.19 -11.94 -10.99
CA HIS A 129 -8.23 -12.53 -10.15
C HIS A 129 -9.54 -12.66 -10.93
N ASP A 130 -9.96 -11.60 -11.62
CA ASP A 130 -11.12 -11.62 -12.50
C ASP A 130 -10.71 -11.95 -13.95
N PRO A 131 -11.04 -13.13 -14.47
CA PRO A 131 -10.72 -13.50 -15.85
C PRO A 131 -11.47 -12.66 -16.89
N SER A 132 -12.52 -11.93 -16.50
CA SER A 132 -13.29 -11.03 -17.36
C SER A 132 -12.85 -9.56 -17.25
N ALA A 133 -11.82 -9.26 -16.47
CA ALA A 133 -11.41 -7.88 -16.16
C ALA A 133 -11.21 -7.03 -17.42
N ARG A 134 -10.41 -7.50 -18.39
CA ARG A 134 -10.15 -6.76 -19.64
C ARG A 134 -11.44 -6.45 -20.42
N ALA A 135 -12.30 -7.46 -20.57
CA ALA A 135 -13.56 -7.29 -21.31
C ALA A 135 -14.52 -6.30 -20.63
N VAL A 136 -14.57 -6.31 -19.30
CA VAL A 136 -15.34 -5.36 -18.51
C VAL A 136 -14.73 -3.97 -18.61
N PHE A 137 -13.40 -3.84 -18.47
CA PHE A 137 -12.68 -2.58 -18.58
C PHE A 137 -12.92 -1.92 -19.94
N ASP A 138 -12.72 -2.66 -21.04
CA ASP A 138 -12.93 -2.15 -22.39
C ASP A 138 -14.37 -1.68 -22.59
N GLY A 139 -15.34 -2.35 -21.97
CA GLY A 139 -16.73 -1.95 -22.07
C GLY A 139 -17.11 -0.77 -21.17
N LEU A 140 -16.45 -0.61 -20.03
CA LEU A 140 -16.52 0.62 -19.22
C LEU A 140 -15.95 1.80 -20.02
N PHE A 141 -14.81 1.62 -20.68
CA PHE A 141 -14.20 2.65 -21.52
C PHE A 141 -15.07 3.01 -22.74
N ARG A 142 -15.65 2.03 -23.44
CA ARG A 142 -16.60 2.33 -24.53
C ARG A 142 -17.81 3.13 -24.06
N TYR A 143 -18.25 2.95 -22.81
CA TYR A 143 -19.30 3.80 -22.26
C TYR A 143 -18.80 5.23 -22.03
N VAL A 144 -17.54 5.44 -21.61
CA VAL A 144 -16.93 6.77 -21.53
C VAL A 144 -16.94 7.44 -22.92
N ASP A 145 -16.45 6.74 -23.94
CA ASP A 145 -16.40 7.22 -25.34
C ASP A 145 -17.79 7.57 -25.93
N ASP A 146 -18.84 6.84 -25.51
CA ASP A 146 -20.22 7.12 -25.94
C ASP A 146 -20.81 8.40 -25.27
N HIS A 147 -20.17 8.98 -24.24
CA HIS A 147 -20.71 10.08 -23.43
C HIS A 147 -19.74 11.27 -23.26
N PRO A 148 -19.33 11.92 -24.36
CA PRO A 148 -18.44 13.08 -24.29
C PRO A 148 -19.08 14.26 -23.55
N SER A 149 -18.26 15.07 -22.89
CA SER A 149 -18.67 16.34 -22.33
C SER A 149 -19.13 17.31 -23.43
N GLU A 150 -20.07 18.19 -23.11
CA GLU A 150 -20.55 19.23 -24.02
C GLU A 150 -19.60 20.43 -24.14
N VAL A 151 -18.58 20.52 -23.29
CA VAL A 151 -17.57 21.60 -23.30
C VAL A 151 -16.29 21.14 -23.98
N ASP A 152 -15.61 20.12 -23.44
CA ASP A 152 -14.49 19.45 -24.11
C ASP A 152 -14.88 18.00 -24.45
N PRO A 153 -15.12 17.66 -25.73
CA PRO A 153 -15.62 16.34 -26.11
C PRO A 153 -14.62 15.19 -25.89
N GLU A 154 -13.39 15.48 -25.51
CA GLU A 154 -12.41 14.45 -25.10
C GLU A 154 -12.53 14.07 -23.61
N LEU A 155 -13.33 14.80 -22.83
CA LEU A 155 -13.69 14.48 -21.44
C LEU A 155 -15.04 13.78 -21.36
N MET A 156 -15.36 13.16 -20.23
CA MET A 156 -16.65 12.50 -20.00
C MET A 156 -17.69 13.47 -19.43
N ALA A 157 -18.91 13.46 -19.98
CA ALA A 157 -20.04 14.12 -19.33
C ALA A 157 -20.27 13.53 -17.93
N TRP A 158 -20.39 14.38 -16.92
CA TRP A 158 -20.31 13.95 -15.52
C TRP A 158 -21.46 13.06 -15.06
N HIS A 159 -22.62 13.06 -15.75
CA HIS A 159 -23.75 12.22 -15.35
C HIS A 159 -24.72 11.81 -16.48
N GLN A 160 -25.36 10.65 -16.30
CA GLN A 160 -26.30 10.08 -17.27
C GLN A 160 -27.60 9.60 -16.63
N LYS A 161 -28.68 9.67 -17.41
CA LYS A 161 -30.02 9.19 -17.06
C LYS A 161 -30.16 7.67 -17.24
N PRO A 162 -31.22 7.05 -16.68
CA PRO A 162 -31.52 5.62 -16.87
C PRO A 162 -31.71 5.16 -18.32
N ASP A 163 -31.93 6.09 -19.26
CA ASP A 163 -32.03 5.81 -20.69
C ASP A 163 -30.69 5.93 -21.44
N CYS A 164 -29.58 6.00 -20.69
CA CYS A 164 -28.21 6.10 -21.21
C CYS A 164 -27.95 7.40 -22.01
N THR A 165 -28.60 8.49 -21.62
CA THR A 165 -28.33 9.81 -22.21
C THR A 165 -27.65 10.73 -21.20
N SER A 166 -26.63 11.46 -21.65
CA SER A 166 -26.11 12.63 -20.94
C SER A 166 -27.19 13.71 -20.87
N ILE A 167 -27.16 14.56 -19.84
CA ILE A 167 -28.19 15.57 -19.60
C ILE A 167 -27.85 16.86 -20.35
N PRO A 168 -28.55 17.23 -21.43
CA PRO A 168 -28.16 18.40 -22.23
C PRO A 168 -28.20 19.69 -21.42
N GLY A 169 -27.16 20.53 -21.53
CA GLY A 169 -27.01 21.78 -20.75
C GLY A 169 -26.58 21.58 -19.30
N ASP A 170 -26.30 20.34 -18.90
CA ASP A 170 -25.66 19.93 -17.64
C ASP A 170 -24.68 18.78 -17.92
N ALA A 171 -24.12 18.74 -19.14
CA ALA A 171 -23.27 17.65 -19.62
C ALA A 171 -21.79 18.07 -19.70
N GLY A 172 -21.35 19.02 -18.89
CA GLY A 172 -19.93 19.28 -18.65
C GLY A 172 -19.23 18.09 -17.97
N SER A 173 -17.93 18.20 -17.75
CA SER A 173 -17.13 17.17 -17.07
C SER A 173 -17.10 17.35 -15.55
N ALA A 174 -16.49 16.38 -14.86
CA ALA A 174 -16.12 16.49 -13.46
C ALA A 174 -14.73 15.90 -13.27
N THR A 175 -13.79 16.76 -12.86
CA THR A 175 -12.35 16.50 -12.87
C THR A 175 -11.96 15.21 -12.17
N ASP A 176 -12.57 14.87 -11.04
CA ASP A 176 -12.26 13.63 -10.32
C ASP A 176 -12.58 12.36 -11.12
N GLY A 177 -13.65 12.37 -11.90
CA GLY A 177 -14.00 11.27 -12.79
C GLY A 177 -12.97 11.10 -13.90
N ASP A 178 -12.64 12.18 -14.61
CA ASP A 178 -11.70 12.15 -15.73
C ASP A 178 -10.26 11.81 -15.27
N LEU A 179 -9.84 12.31 -14.10
CA LEU A 179 -8.58 11.91 -13.45
C LEU A 179 -8.49 10.38 -13.24
N ASP A 180 -9.50 9.76 -12.60
CA ASP A 180 -9.50 8.31 -12.38
C ASP A 180 -9.59 7.53 -13.71
N ILE A 181 -10.32 8.02 -14.73
CA ILE A 181 -10.42 7.38 -16.06
C ILE A 181 -9.06 7.37 -16.76
N ALA A 182 -8.37 8.52 -16.81
CA ALA A 182 -7.04 8.64 -17.40
C ALA A 182 -6.02 7.75 -16.70
N PHE A 183 -6.03 7.73 -15.37
CA PHE A 183 -5.17 6.85 -14.58
C PHE A 183 -5.47 5.38 -14.85
N ALA A 184 -6.75 5.01 -14.97
CA ALA A 184 -7.15 3.65 -15.29
C ALA A 184 -6.71 3.19 -16.69
N LEU A 185 -6.67 4.10 -17.68
CA LEU A 185 -6.13 3.80 -19.01
C LEU A 185 -4.62 3.55 -18.96
N LEU A 186 -3.86 4.31 -18.17
CA LEU A 186 -2.45 4.01 -17.92
C LEU A 186 -2.25 2.66 -17.22
N LEU A 187 -3.08 2.33 -16.22
CA LEU A 187 -3.07 1.00 -15.61
C LEU A 187 -3.34 -0.09 -16.66
N ALA A 188 -4.30 0.11 -17.56
CA ALA A 188 -4.67 -0.85 -18.60
C ALA A 188 -3.56 -1.05 -19.64
N ASP A 189 -2.86 0.02 -20.06
CA ASP A 189 -1.67 -0.09 -20.91
C ASP A 189 -0.61 -0.96 -20.24
N THR A 190 -0.28 -0.66 -18.98
CA THR A 190 0.67 -1.47 -18.21
C THR A 190 0.22 -2.93 -18.08
N GLN A 191 -1.09 -3.17 -17.86
CA GLN A 191 -1.65 -4.49 -17.57
C GLN A 191 -1.72 -5.41 -18.80
N TRP A 192 -2.14 -4.87 -19.94
CA TRP A 192 -2.53 -5.65 -21.13
C TRP A 192 -1.84 -5.21 -22.41
N GLY A 193 -1.10 -4.09 -22.37
CA GLY A 193 -0.51 -3.44 -23.54
C GLY A 193 -1.54 -2.83 -24.48
N SER A 194 -1.09 -1.89 -25.30
CA SER A 194 -1.94 -1.13 -26.21
C SER A 194 -2.02 -1.67 -27.65
N ALA A 195 -1.59 -2.91 -27.89
CA ALA A 195 -1.67 -3.56 -29.21
C ALA A 195 -3.06 -4.20 -29.50
N GLY A 196 -4.03 -4.04 -28.58
CA GLY A 196 -5.34 -4.67 -28.64
C GLY A 196 -6.39 -3.89 -29.42
N ALA A 197 -7.68 -4.13 -29.10
CA ALA A 197 -8.81 -3.42 -29.70
C ALA A 197 -8.96 -1.97 -29.22
N VAL A 198 -8.37 -1.65 -28.06
CA VAL A 198 -8.25 -0.31 -27.51
C VAL A 198 -6.75 -0.03 -27.36
N ASP A 199 -6.32 1.12 -27.87
CA ASP A 199 -4.95 1.62 -27.70
C ASP A 199 -4.91 2.45 -26.41
N TYR A 200 -4.82 1.77 -25.26
CA TYR A 200 -4.96 2.43 -23.95
C TYR A 200 -3.97 3.58 -23.74
N ALA A 201 -2.74 3.46 -24.26
CA ALA A 201 -1.72 4.49 -24.19
C ALA A 201 -2.12 5.74 -24.99
N ALA A 202 -2.64 5.56 -26.21
CA ALA A 202 -3.12 6.68 -27.01
C ALA A 202 -4.35 7.35 -26.38
N GLU A 203 -5.31 6.56 -25.88
CA GLU A 203 -6.51 7.09 -25.21
C GLU A 203 -6.14 7.84 -23.92
N ALA A 204 -5.21 7.30 -23.12
CA ALA A 204 -4.68 7.98 -21.95
C ALA A 204 -4.03 9.31 -22.32
N ALA A 205 -3.17 9.34 -23.35
CA ALA A 205 -2.47 10.55 -23.77
C ALA A 205 -3.45 11.65 -24.23
N THR A 206 -4.49 11.29 -24.99
CA THR A 206 -5.56 12.21 -25.41
C THR A 206 -6.29 12.79 -24.19
N LEU A 207 -6.74 11.93 -23.28
CA LEU A 207 -7.51 12.34 -22.10
C LEU A 207 -6.68 13.17 -21.12
N ILE A 208 -5.42 12.78 -20.86
CA ILE A 208 -4.51 13.55 -19.98
C ILE A 208 -4.31 14.97 -20.51
N ALA A 209 -4.13 15.12 -21.83
CA ALA A 209 -4.03 16.44 -22.42
C ALA A 209 -5.35 17.23 -22.29
N ALA A 210 -6.51 16.57 -22.33
CA ALA A 210 -7.82 17.20 -22.16
C ALA A 210 -8.02 17.70 -20.73
N ILE A 211 -7.63 16.90 -19.75
CA ILE A 211 -7.64 17.27 -18.34
C ILE A 211 -6.75 18.51 -18.11
N GLU A 212 -5.52 18.51 -18.64
CA GLU A 212 -4.63 19.68 -18.53
C GLU A 212 -5.25 20.93 -19.15
N ARG A 213 -5.79 20.82 -20.38
CA ARG A 213 -6.25 22.00 -21.13
C ARG A 213 -7.55 22.59 -20.59
N SER A 214 -8.42 21.76 -20.02
CA SER A 214 -9.82 22.10 -19.73
C SER A 214 -10.18 22.02 -18.24
N GLU A 215 -9.48 21.21 -17.45
CA GLU A 215 -9.83 20.97 -16.04
C GLU A 215 -8.79 21.46 -15.04
N PHE A 216 -7.75 22.15 -15.50
CA PHE A 216 -6.77 22.79 -14.62
C PHE A 216 -6.76 24.29 -14.82
N ASN A 217 -6.62 25.01 -13.70
CA ASN A 217 -6.43 26.45 -13.76
C ASN A 217 -4.98 26.74 -14.22
N PRO A 218 -4.78 27.45 -15.34
CA PRO A 218 -3.45 27.68 -15.90
C PRO A 218 -2.59 28.64 -15.06
N SER A 219 -3.18 29.35 -14.11
CA SER A 219 -2.45 30.27 -13.22
C SER A 219 -2.02 29.58 -11.93
N THR A 220 -2.92 28.80 -11.32
CA THR A 220 -2.67 28.17 -10.01
C THR A 220 -2.14 26.75 -10.11
N HIS A 221 -2.24 26.11 -11.28
CA HIS A 221 -1.92 24.69 -11.52
C HIS A 221 -2.71 23.73 -10.61
N LEU A 222 -3.87 24.18 -10.12
CA LEU A 222 -4.80 23.37 -9.33
C LEU A 222 -5.97 22.91 -10.20
N PRO A 223 -6.54 21.73 -9.92
CA PRO A 223 -7.72 21.24 -10.62
C PRO A 223 -8.91 22.18 -10.40
N LEU A 224 -9.60 22.48 -11.49
CA LEU A 224 -10.94 23.06 -11.49
C LEU A 224 -11.96 21.99 -11.05
N LEU A 225 -13.22 22.39 -10.88
CA LEU A 225 -14.31 21.49 -10.46
C LEU A 225 -14.86 20.61 -11.61
N GLY A 226 -14.40 20.87 -12.83
CA GLY A 226 -14.75 20.27 -14.12
C GLY A 226 -14.27 21.22 -15.22
N ASP A 227 -14.70 20.99 -16.47
CA ASP A 227 -14.36 21.82 -17.64
C ASP A 227 -15.21 23.09 -17.80
N TRP A 228 -16.24 23.24 -16.97
CA TRP A 228 -17.23 24.31 -17.04
C TRP A 228 -16.86 25.63 -16.32
N PRO A 229 -16.01 25.68 -15.27
CA PRO A 229 -15.56 26.96 -14.70
C PRO A 229 -14.73 27.75 -15.72
N ALA A 230 -15.03 29.03 -15.90
CA ALA A 230 -14.35 29.90 -16.87
C ALA A 230 -13.78 31.18 -16.21
N PRO A 231 -12.78 31.86 -16.83
CA PRO A 231 -12.24 33.10 -16.29
C PRO A 231 -13.32 34.14 -15.98
N GLY A 232 -13.34 34.61 -14.73
CA GLY A 232 -14.32 35.58 -14.23
C GLY A 232 -15.53 34.96 -13.54
N ASP A 233 -15.70 33.63 -13.58
CA ASP A 233 -16.63 32.90 -12.72
C ASP A 233 -16.09 32.83 -11.28
N GLY A 234 -16.99 32.85 -10.28
CA GLY A 234 -16.68 32.60 -8.88
C GLY A 234 -16.12 31.21 -8.58
N TYR A 235 -16.25 30.26 -9.51
CA TYR A 235 -15.65 28.93 -9.42
C TYR A 235 -14.24 28.82 -10.01
N TRP A 236 -13.77 29.83 -10.76
CA TRP A 236 -12.50 29.76 -11.51
C TRP A 236 -11.25 29.55 -10.63
N PHE A 237 -11.27 30.10 -9.41
CA PHE A 237 -10.20 29.93 -8.43
C PHE A 237 -10.63 29.06 -7.24
N ALA A 238 -11.58 28.16 -7.47
CA ALA A 238 -11.98 27.13 -6.53
C ALA A 238 -11.43 25.76 -6.94
N THR A 239 -11.17 24.92 -5.94
CA THR A 239 -10.77 23.51 -6.13
C THR A 239 -11.52 22.65 -5.12
N ARG A 240 -11.79 21.41 -5.48
CA ARG A 240 -12.28 20.38 -4.57
C ARG A 240 -11.07 19.62 -4.01
N THR A 241 -10.99 19.44 -2.70
CA THR A 241 -9.77 18.90 -2.09
C THR A 241 -9.57 17.41 -2.36
N SER A 242 -10.65 16.67 -2.61
CA SER A 242 -10.57 15.26 -3.01
C SER A 242 -9.93 15.03 -4.38
N ASP A 243 -9.76 16.09 -5.16
CA ASP A 243 -9.24 16.02 -6.54
C ASP A 243 -7.74 16.29 -6.58
N LEU A 244 -7.12 16.56 -5.42
CA LEU A 244 -5.68 16.71 -5.27
C LEU A 244 -5.00 15.32 -5.28
N MET A 245 -5.18 14.60 -6.38
CA MET A 245 -4.74 13.21 -6.59
C MET A 245 -3.27 13.18 -7.05
N ILE A 246 -2.36 13.49 -6.13
CA ILE A 246 -0.92 13.66 -6.41
C ILE A 246 -0.28 12.41 -7.07
N ASP A 247 -0.74 11.21 -6.72
CA ASP A 247 -0.32 9.96 -7.37
C ASP A 247 -0.72 9.89 -8.85
N HIS A 248 -1.93 10.38 -9.19
CA HIS A 248 -2.41 10.45 -10.57
C HIS A 248 -1.61 11.48 -11.36
N PHE A 249 -1.38 12.67 -10.78
CA PHE A 249 -0.57 13.72 -11.42
C PHE A 249 0.85 13.20 -11.72
N ARG A 250 1.43 12.44 -10.79
CA ARG A 250 2.74 11.80 -11.04
C ARG A 250 2.67 10.80 -12.19
N ALA A 251 1.67 9.92 -12.22
CA ALA A 251 1.50 8.96 -13.30
C ALA A 251 1.36 9.66 -14.67
N PHE A 252 0.67 10.80 -14.72
CA PHE A 252 0.52 11.59 -15.95
C PHE A 252 1.84 12.24 -16.38
N GLY A 253 2.59 12.82 -15.44
CA GLY A 253 3.92 13.35 -15.69
C GLY A 253 4.89 12.27 -16.20
N ASP A 254 4.86 11.08 -15.60
CA ASP A 254 5.69 9.95 -16.01
C ASP A 254 5.32 9.45 -17.42
N ALA A 255 4.03 9.39 -17.74
CA ALA A 255 3.53 8.90 -19.04
C ALA A 255 3.75 9.89 -20.19
N THR A 256 3.64 11.20 -19.91
CA THR A 256 3.68 12.25 -20.94
C THR A 256 5.04 12.94 -21.05
N GLY A 257 5.83 12.95 -19.97
CA GLY A 257 7.02 13.77 -19.84
C GLY A 257 6.73 15.28 -19.72
N ASP A 258 5.46 15.67 -19.52
CA ASP A 258 5.07 17.08 -19.42
C ASP A 258 5.41 17.67 -18.05
N PRO A 259 6.21 18.77 -17.98
CA PRO A 259 6.55 19.41 -16.72
C PRO A 259 5.35 20.02 -15.99
N PHE A 260 4.22 20.29 -16.66
CA PHE A 260 2.98 20.80 -16.07
C PHE A 260 2.56 19.99 -14.83
N TRP A 261 2.65 18.67 -14.91
CA TRP A 261 2.25 17.78 -13.81
C TRP A 261 3.15 17.91 -12.58
N SER A 262 4.43 18.28 -12.76
CA SER A 262 5.31 18.59 -11.63
C SER A 262 4.89 19.87 -10.92
N ASP A 263 4.46 20.89 -11.67
CA ASP A 263 3.93 22.13 -11.12
C ASP A 263 2.59 21.90 -10.42
N ALA A 264 1.72 21.05 -10.97
CA ALA A 264 0.46 20.65 -10.35
C ALA A 264 0.67 19.91 -9.00
N ILE A 265 1.63 18.98 -8.92
CA ILE A 265 2.01 18.31 -7.66
C ILE A 265 2.48 19.33 -6.63
N ALA A 266 3.35 20.27 -7.02
CA ALA A 266 3.85 21.30 -6.12
C ALA A 266 2.73 22.23 -5.61
N ALA A 267 1.82 22.63 -6.50
CA ALA A 267 0.68 23.47 -6.16
C ALA A 267 -0.28 22.76 -5.18
N ALA A 268 -0.63 21.51 -5.46
CA ALA A 268 -1.47 20.68 -4.59
C ALA A 268 -0.86 20.52 -3.20
N GLY A 269 0.43 20.13 -3.12
CA GLY A 269 1.14 19.96 -1.86
C GLY A 269 1.22 21.26 -1.04
N SER A 270 1.46 22.40 -1.70
CA SER A 270 1.45 23.72 -1.07
C SER A 270 0.08 24.08 -0.51
N LEU A 271 -0.99 23.84 -1.29
CA LEU A 271 -2.35 24.11 -0.85
C LEU A 271 -2.73 23.25 0.37
N ILE A 272 -2.49 21.94 0.31
CA ILE A 272 -2.75 21.00 1.42
C ILE A 272 -2.05 21.49 2.69
N THR A 273 -0.75 21.79 2.58
CA THR A 273 0.06 22.26 3.72
C THR A 273 -0.50 23.55 4.31
N THR A 274 -0.88 24.50 3.45
CA THR A 274 -1.42 25.81 3.85
C THR A 274 -2.78 25.66 4.53
N MET A 275 -3.67 24.85 3.97
CA MET A 275 -5.01 24.62 4.51
C MET A 275 -4.96 23.95 5.88
N GLN A 276 -4.15 22.89 6.03
CA GLN A 276 -3.96 22.23 7.31
C GLN A 276 -3.35 23.16 8.36
N ALA A 277 -2.31 23.91 8.00
CA ALA A 277 -1.64 24.81 8.95
C ALA A 277 -2.54 25.96 9.41
N THR A 278 -3.39 26.49 8.51
CA THR A 278 -4.17 27.71 8.77
C THR A 278 -5.55 27.41 9.35
N HIS A 279 -6.24 26.41 8.83
CA HIS A 279 -7.67 26.17 9.10
C HIS A 279 -7.95 24.90 9.88
N ALA A 280 -7.00 23.96 9.94
CA ALA A 280 -7.16 22.69 10.64
C ALA A 280 -5.90 22.26 11.44
N PRO A 281 -5.21 23.15 12.19
CA PRO A 281 -3.91 22.84 12.78
C PRO A 281 -3.95 21.72 13.83
N ALA A 282 -5.12 21.44 14.41
CA ALA A 282 -5.30 20.39 15.40
C ALA A 282 -5.69 19.03 14.80
N THR A 283 -6.19 19.01 13.56
CA THR A 283 -6.83 17.82 12.98
C THR A 283 -6.23 17.38 11.65
N GLY A 284 -5.58 18.29 10.93
CA GLY A 284 -5.14 18.07 9.56
C GLY A 284 -6.28 17.87 8.55
N LEU A 285 -7.55 18.07 8.92
CA LEU A 285 -8.68 17.89 8.00
C LEU A 285 -8.66 18.92 6.86
N LEU A 286 -9.19 18.52 5.71
CA LEU A 286 -9.38 19.39 4.55
C LEU A 286 -10.88 19.60 4.29
N PRO A 287 -11.32 20.79 3.84
CA PRO A 287 -12.72 21.04 3.51
C PRO A 287 -13.12 20.43 2.17
N ASP A 288 -14.42 20.19 1.93
CA ASP A 288 -14.92 19.74 0.61
C ASP A 288 -14.40 20.64 -0.52
N PHE A 289 -14.56 21.96 -0.38
CA PHE A 289 -14.11 22.94 -1.37
C PHE A 289 -13.24 24.04 -0.75
N VAL A 290 -12.30 24.54 -1.54
CA VAL A 290 -11.42 25.68 -1.23
C VAL A 290 -11.65 26.76 -2.28
N VAL A 291 -11.66 28.03 -1.84
CA VAL A 291 -11.79 29.21 -2.70
C VAL A 291 -10.60 30.15 -2.52
N GLY A 292 -10.40 31.04 -3.49
CA GLY A 292 -9.32 32.04 -3.44
C GLY A 292 -7.94 31.41 -3.54
N THR A 293 -7.81 30.35 -4.34
CA THR A 293 -6.56 29.61 -4.55
C THR A 293 -5.47 30.42 -5.24
N ASP A 294 -5.82 31.53 -5.88
CA ASP A 294 -4.92 32.52 -6.46
C ASP A 294 -4.37 33.53 -5.43
N THR A 295 -4.83 33.46 -4.18
CA THR A 295 -4.45 34.40 -3.12
C THR A 295 -3.45 33.77 -2.15
N ALA A 296 -2.78 34.62 -1.35
CA ALA A 296 -1.93 34.14 -0.26
C ALA A 296 -2.70 33.52 0.92
N THR A 297 -4.04 33.59 0.91
CA THR A 297 -4.91 33.13 2.00
C THR A 297 -6.10 32.34 1.47
N PRO A 298 -5.86 31.17 0.83
CA PRO A 298 -6.95 30.28 0.43
C PRO A 298 -7.76 29.88 1.66
N ALA A 299 -9.07 29.68 1.48
CA ALA A 299 -10.00 29.45 2.57
C ALA A 299 -11.03 28.36 2.25
N PRO A 300 -11.58 27.69 3.27
CA PRO A 300 -12.73 26.81 3.08
C PRO A 300 -13.87 27.57 2.40
N ALA A 301 -14.55 26.93 1.45
CA ALA A 301 -15.67 27.53 0.75
C ALA A 301 -16.81 27.91 1.71
N PRO A 302 -17.57 28.97 1.42
CA PRO A 302 -18.74 29.31 2.23
C PRO A 302 -19.82 28.21 2.13
N PRO A 303 -20.73 28.09 3.13
CA PRO A 303 -21.88 27.20 3.05
C PRO A 303 -22.70 27.45 1.78
N GLN A 304 -23.13 26.38 1.11
CA GLN A 304 -23.90 26.42 -0.15
C GLN A 304 -23.14 27.08 -1.31
N PHE A 305 -21.80 27.01 -1.28
CA PHE A 305 -20.97 27.43 -2.40
C PHE A 305 -21.31 26.66 -3.67
N LEU A 306 -21.47 25.33 -3.55
CA LEU A 306 -21.86 24.48 -4.66
C LEU A 306 -22.90 23.42 -4.27
N GLU A 307 -22.75 22.76 -3.11
CA GLU A 307 -23.46 21.51 -2.85
C GLU A 307 -24.25 21.47 -1.55
N ALA A 308 -23.71 22.02 -0.46
CA ALA A 308 -24.28 21.82 0.86
C ALA A 308 -23.86 22.91 1.85
N ALA A 309 -24.52 22.93 3.01
CA ALA A 309 -24.12 23.81 4.11
C ALA A 309 -22.73 23.46 4.67
N THR A 310 -22.20 22.30 4.31
CA THR A 310 -20.93 21.72 4.76
C THR A 310 -19.81 21.88 3.74
N ASP A 311 -19.95 22.71 2.70
CA ASP A 311 -18.96 22.86 1.63
C ASP A 311 -17.58 23.31 2.13
N GLY A 312 -17.53 24.01 3.27
CA GLY A 312 -16.29 24.41 3.96
C GLY A 312 -15.84 23.46 5.07
N ASP A 313 -16.47 22.31 5.23
CA ASP A 313 -16.18 21.31 6.27
C ASP A 313 -15.62 20.01 5.65
N PHE A 314 -15.11 19.11 6.48
CA PHE A 314 -14.74 17.76 6.06
C PHE A 314 -16.01 16.91 5.91
N SER A 315 -16.54 16.81 4.69
CA SER A 315 -17.84 16.20 4.41
C SER A 315 -17.73 15.18 3.26
N TRP A 316 -18.80 14.98 2.50
CA TRP A 316 -18.93 13.88 1.53
C TRP A 316 -17.97 13.95 0.35
N ASN A 317 -17.34 15.10 0.05
CA ASN A 317 -16.23 15.12 -0.92
C ASN A 317 -14.91 14.85 -0.20
N ALA A 318 -14.62 15.63 0.84
CA ALA A 318 -13.35 15.60 1.55
C ALA A 318 -13.11 14.27 2.28
N CYS A 319 -14.14 13.45 2.51
CA CYS A 319 -13.98 12.11 3.06
C CYS A 319 -12.99 11.24 2.27
N ARG A 320 -12.77 11.52 0.97
CA ARG A 320 -11.79 10.84 0.11
C ARG A 320 -10.36 11.33 0.29
N THR A 321 -10.15 12.54 0.83
CA THR A 321 -8.79 13.11 0.98
C THR A 321 -7.83 12.25 1.79
N PRO A 322 -8.20 11.60 2.91
CA PRO A 322 -7.28 10.75 3.64
C PRO A 322 -6.80 9.55 2.80
N TRP A 323 -7.67 9.00 1.94
CA TRP A 323 -7.33 7.93 1.00
C TRP A 323 -6.37 8.44 -0.08
N ARG A 324 -6.65 9.58 -0.73
CA ARG A 324 -5.78 10.13 -1.77
C ARG A 324 -4.39 10.51 -1.24
N LEU A 325 -4.31 11.07 -0.03
CA LEU A 325 -3.04 11.34 0.66
C LEU A 325 -2.28 10.05 1.00
N ALA A 326 -2.96 9.05 1.55
CA ALA A 326 -2.35 7.76 1.84
C ALA A 326 -1.86 7.06 0.56
N SER A 327 -2.61 7.15 -0.54
CA SER A 327 -2.21 6.63 -1.85
C SER A 327 -0.91 7.29 -2.32
N ALA A 328 -0.88 8.62 -2.41
CA ALA A 328 0.32 9.36 -2.79
C ALA A 328 1.54 9.05 -1.89
N ALA A 329 1.33 8.88 -0.58
CA ALA A 329 2.39 8.46 0.33
C ALA A 329 2.89 7.03 0.03
N MET A 330 1.98 6.07 -0.14
CA MET A 330 2.31 4.64 -0.21
C MET A 330 2.79 4.19 -1.60
N ILE A 331 2.13 4.63 -2.67
CA ILE A 331 2.45 4.17 -4.04
C ILE A 331 3.35 5.15 -4.80
N ALA A 332 3.33 6.44 -4.44
CA ALA A 332 4.19 7.45 -5.06
C ALA A 332 5.36 7.91 -4.17
N GLY A 333 5.40 7.51 -2.88
CA GLY A 333 6.46 7.93 -1.96
C GLY A 333 6.47 9.44 -1.68
N ASP A 334 5.31 10.10 -1.77
CA ASP A 334 5.20 11.54 -1.61
C ASP A 334 5.27 11.97 -0.12
N ALA A 335 6.35 12.65 0.25
CA ALA A 335 6.61 13.03 1.63
C ALA A 335 5.66 14.12 2.16
N VAL A 336 5.14 14.99 1.29
CA VAL A 336 4.17 16.04 1.69
C VAL A 336 2.83 15.39 2.04
N SER A 337 2.40 14.44 1.23
CA SER A 337 1.17 13.67 1.44
C SER A 337 1.28 12.79 2.67
N LEU A 338 2.45 12.16 2.91
CA LEU A 338 2.71 11.42 4.15
C LEU A 338 2.57 12.33 5.38
N ALA A 339 3.22 13.49 5.39
CA ALA A 339 3.10 14.44 6.50
C ALA A 339 1.67 14.96 6.72
N ALA A 340 0.90 15.13 5.64
CA ALA A 340 -0.50 15.54 5.72
C ALA A 340 -1.40 14.42 6.26
N ALA A 341 -1.21 13.18 5.80
CA ALA A 341 -1.91 11.99 6.31
C ALA A 341 -1.61 11.75 7.80
N ASP A 342 -0.35 11.94 8.21
CA ASP A 342 0.12 11.79 9.58
C ASP A 342 -0.62 12.68 10.57
N ARG A 343 -0.88 13.94 10.19
CA ARG A 343 -1.68 14.86 11.02
C ARG A 343 -3.13 14.37 11.20
N MET A 344 -3.74 13.86 10.13
CA MET A 344 -5.08 13.28 10.20
C MET A 344 -5.10 12.02 11.06
N ARG A 345 -4.10 11.14 10.90
CA ARG A 345 -3.92 9.92 11.69
C ARG A 345 -3.82 10.25 13.19
N ASP A 346 -2.94 11.16 13.58
CA ASP A 346 -2.70 11.46 14.99
C ASP A 346 -3.96 11.98 15.67
N TRP A 347 -4.69 12.86 14.97
CA TRP A 347 -5.98 13.34 15.45
C TRP A 347 -7.03 12.23 15.51
N VAL A 348 -7.24 11.46 14.44
CA VAL A 348 -8.35 10.50 14.39
C VAL A 348 -8.16 9.37 15.39
N VAL A 349 -6.93 8.90 15.60
CA VAL A 349 -6.60 7.89 16.62
C VAL A 349 -6.92 8.43 18.00
N GLN A 350 -6.58 9.68 18.30
CA GLN A 350 -6.91 10.30 19.58
C GLN A 350 -8.42 10.53 19.74
N ALA A 351 -9.07 11.12 18.74
CA ALA A 351 -10.49 11.48 18.77
C ALA A 351 -11.41 10.26 18.92
N THR A 352 -10.96 9.09 18.47
CA THR A 352 -11.68 7.83 18.56
C THR A 352 -11.23 6.92 19.70
N THR A 353 -10.30 7.38 20.54
CA THR A 353 -9.67 6.56 21.60
C THR A 353 -9.09 5.24 21.06
N GLY A 354 -8.58 5.27 19.83
CA GLY A 354 -8.01 4.13 19.14
C GLY A 354 -9.01 3.19 18.48
N ASP A 355 -10.31 3.49 18.44
CA ASP A 355 -11.34 2.66 17.79
C ASP A 355 -11.78 3.21 16.42
N PRO A 356 -11.36 2.63 15.29
CA PRO A 356 -11.77 3.07 13.95
C PRO A 356 -13.29 3.11 13.74
N ALA A 357 -14.06 2.26 14.42
CA ALA A 357 -15.53 2.27 14.33
C ALA A 357 -16.17 3.53 14.94
N ALA A 358 -15.42 4.31 15.71
CA ALA A 358 -15.87 5.58 16.28
C ALA A 358 -15.72 6.78 15.32
N VAL A 359 -15.24 6.58 14.09
CA VAL A 359 -15.28 7.61 13.04
C VAL A 359 -16.73 8.00 12.71
N ARG A 360 -16.97 9.27 12.41
CA ARG A 360 -18.28 9.86 12.11
C ARG A 360 -18.34 10.30 10.65
N ALA A 361 -19.56 10.37 10.12
CA ALA A 361 -19.83 10.77 8.74
C ALA A 361 -19.77 12.31 8.57
N GLY A 362 -18.61 12.89 8.85
CA GLY A 362 -18.29 14.29 8.62
C GLY A 362 -17.93 15.05 9.90
N TYR A 363 -17.04 16.05 9.74
CA TYR A 363 -16.48 16.85 10.80
C TYR A 363 -16.31 18.31 10.35
N ARG A 364 -16.50 19.25 11.28
CA ARG A 364 -15.88 20.57 11.12
C ARG A 364 -14.37 20.43 11.13
N LEU A 365 -13.66 21.41 10.56
CA LEU A 365 -12.19 21.37 10.51
C LEU A 365 -11.51 21.38 11.89
N ASP A 366 -12.22 21.84 12.93
CA ASP A 366 -11.76 21.75 14.33
C ASP A 366 -11.93 20.36 14.97
N GLY A 367 -12.52 19.40 14.25
CA GLY A 367 -12.74 18.03 14.70
C GLY A 367 -14.11 17.79 15.35
N THR A 368 -14.98 18.80 15.41
CA THR A 368 -16.36 18.61 15.90
C THR A 368 -17.17 17.77 14.91
N PRO A 369 -17.78 16.64 15.31
CA PRO A 369 -18.63 15.85 14.42
C PRO A 369 -19.82 16.65 13.87
N LEU A 370 -20.07 16.57 12.57
CA LEU A 370 -21.26 17.17 11.92
C LEU A 370 -22.51 16.35 12.23
N VAL A 371 -22.34 15.03 12.41
CA VAL A 371 -23.41 14.07 12.68
C VAL A 371 -22.96 13.01 13.68
N ALA A 372 -23.92 12.31 14.29
CA ALA A 372 -23.66 11.29 15.31
C ALA A 372 -23.39 9.88 14.74
N TYR A 373 -23.77 9.62 13.49
CA TYR A 373 -23.58 8.31 12.86
C TYR A 373 -22.23 8.23 12.13
N GLY A 374 -21.77 7.00 11.85
CA GLY A 374 -20.59 6.71 11.02
C GLY A 374 -20.99 6.12 9.67
N ASP A 375 -20.08 6.18 8.70
CA ASP A 375 -20.25 5.63 7.35
C ASP A 375 -18.89 5.13 6.80
N GLN A 376 -18.91 4.11 5.96
CA GLN A 376 -17.69 3.52 5.39
C GLN A 376 -16.96 4.49 4.45
N ALA A 377 -17.67 5.43 3.82
CA ALA A 377 -17.05 6.49 3.01
C ALA A 377 -16.10 7.39 3.82
N PHE A 378 -16.27 7.46 5.16
CA PHE A 378 -15.42 8.23 6.06
C PHE A 378 -14.44 7.34 6.84
N LEU A 379 -14.92 6.18 7.29
CA LEU A 379 -14.10 5.23 8.06
C LEU A 379 -12.97 4.67 7.20
N ALA A 380 -13.23 4.23 5.97
CA ALA A 380 -12.22 3.57 5.16
C ALA A 380 -11.03 4.51 4.85
N PRO A 381 -11.23 5.74 4.36
CA PRO A 381 -10.11 6.65 4.14
C PRO A 381 -9.33 6.97 5.43
N MET A 382 -10.01 7.13 6.57
CA MET A 382 -9.35 7.34 7.87
C MET A 382 -8.58 6.10 8.37
N ALA A 383 -8.96 4.91 7.92
CA ALA A 383 -8.15 3.71 8.16
C ALA A 383 -6.83 3.76 7.37
N ALA A 384 -6.88 4.27 6.14
CA ALA A 384 -5.75 4.28 5.22
C ALA A 384 -4.59 5.18 5.70
N VAL A 385 -4.85 6.28 6.42
CA VAL A 385 -3.78 7.20 6.87
C VAL A 385 -2.80 6.60 7.89
N ALA A 386 -3.15 5.48 8.52
CA ALA A 386 -2.25 4.74 9.39
C ALA A 386 -1.45 3.65 8.65
N ALA A 387 -1.90 3.24 7.46
CA ALA A 387 -1.28 2.16 6.69
C ALA A 387 0.17 2.42 6.27
N PRO A 388 0.68 3.67 6.11
CA PRO A 388 2.10 3.88 5.86
C PRO A 388 3.04 3.56 7.04
N HIS A 389 2.52 3.16 8.22
CA HIS A 389 3.28 3.10 9.47
C HIS A 389 3.09 1.76 10.21
N LEU A 390 4.13 0.92 10.22
CA LEU A 390 4.11 -0.40 10.86
C LEU A 390 3.91 -0.33 12.38
N ASP A 391 4.39 0.73 13.04
CA ASP A 391 4.14 0.99 14.47
C ASP A 391 2.67 1.37 14.79
N ARG A 392 1.79 1.39 13.76
CA ARG A 392 0.34 1.56 13.86
C ARG A 392 -0.45 0.31 13.49
N GLN A 393 0.22 -0.86 13.44
CA GLN A 393 -0.38 -2.15 13.10
C GLN A 393 -1.71 -2.44 13.82
N ALA A 394 -1.78 -2.20 15.13
CA ALA A 394 -2.99 -2.48 15.90
C ALA A 394 -4.23 -1.64 15.45
N TRP A 395 -4.01 -0.42 14.95
CA TRP A 395 -5.08 0.39 14.37
C TRP A 395 -5.52 -0.18 13.02
N VAL A 396 -4.55 -0.51 12.16
CA VAL A 396 -4.79 -1.12 10.85
C VAL A 396 -5.56 -2.44 10.99
N ASP A 397 -5.22 -3.27 11.97
CA ASP A 397 -5.91 -4.53 12.27
C ASP A 397 -7.38 -4.31 12.62
N ARG A 398 -7.66 -3.38 13.53
CA ARG A 398 -9.04 -3.06 13.93
C ARG A 398 -9.82 -2.46 12.77
N ALA A 399 -9.19 -1.59 12.00
CA ALA A 399 -9.82 -0.95 10.87
C ALA A 399 -10.13 -1.97 9.77
N TRP A 400 -9.18 -2.83 9.41
CA TRP A 400 -9.38 -3.91 8.45
C TRP A 400 -10.52 -4.85 8.86
N SER A 401 -10.53 -5.27 10.13
CA SER A 401 -11.61 -6.11 10.68
C SER A 401 -12.99 -5.45 10.54
N THR A 402 -13.04 -4.13 10.77
CA THR A 402 -14.26 -3.33 10.59
C THR A 402 -14.67 -3.26 9.12
N LEU A 403 -13.74 -2.96 8.21
CA LEU A 403 -14.00 -2.86 6.76
C LEU A 403 -14.49 -4.18 6.17
N ARG A 404 -13.82 -5.28 6.53
CA ARG A 404 -14.12 -6.65 6.10
C ARG A 404 -15.53 -7.10 6.50
N SER A 405 -16.00 -6.68 7.68
CA SER A 405 -17.31 -7.06 8.21
C SER A 405 -18.41 -6.02 7.96
N ALA A 406 -18.07 -4.85 7.41
CA ALA A 406 -19.01 -3.77 7.24
C ALA A 406 -20.15 -4.14 6.28
N PRO A 407 -21.41 -3.83 6.63
CA PRO A 407 -22.52 -3.95 5.70
C PRO A 407 -22.35 -3.00 4.52
N SER A 408 -23.02 -3.31 3.41
CA SER A 408 -23.02 -2.44 2.23
C SER A 408 -23.59 -1.06 2.56
N GLY A 409 -22.85 0.00 2.24
CA GLY A 409 -23.24 1.41 2.43
C GLY A 409 -23.80 2.08 1.18
N GLY A 410 -24.11 1.29 0.14
CA GLY A 410 -24.47 1.82 -1.19
C GLY A 410 -23.24 2.07 -2.07
N TYR A 411 -23.47 2.46 -3.32
CA TYR A 411 -22.44 2.62 -4.35
C TYR A 411 -21.23 3.42 -3.84
N TYR A 412 -21.45 4.59 -3.25
CA TYR A 412 -20.37 5.50 -2.91
C TYR A 412 -19.45 4.92 -1.82
N ALA A 413 -20.04 4.53 -0.69
CA ALA A 413 -19.32 3.98 0.45
C ALA A 413 -18.64 2.64 0.11
N ASP A 414 -19.30 1.77 -0.65
CA ASP A 414 -18.72 0.49 -1.04
C ASP A 414 -17.57 0.63 -2.04
N SER A 415 -17.64 1.62 -2.95
CA SER A 415 -16.57 1.89 -3.92
C SER A 415 -15.33 2.46 -3.22
N ILE A 416 -15.51 3.45 -2.33
CA ILE A 416 -14.40 4.00 -1.53
C ILE A 416 -13.79 2.90 -0.64
N ARG A 417 -14.62 2.09 0.01
CA ARG A 417 -14.12 0.96 0.82
C ARG A 417 -13.24 0.03 -0.01
N LEU A 418 -13.68 -0.34 -1.21
CA LEU A 418 -12.92 -1.26 -2.06
C LEU A 418 -11.59 -0.65 -2.52
N GLN A 419 -11.59 0.62 -2.93
CA GLN A 419 -10.37 1.34 -3.32
C GLN A 419 -9.36 1.40 -2.15
N VAL A 420 -9.84 1.67 -0.94
CA VAL A 420 -9.01 1.65 0.28
C VAL A 420 -8.51 0.24 0.58
N MET A 421 -9.34 -0.79 0.43
CA MET A 421 -8.91 -2.17 0.65
C MET A 421 -7.81 -2.57 -0.33
N LEU A 422 -7.90 -2.16 -1.60
CA LEU A 422 -6.83 -2.35 -2.59
C LEU A 422 -5.52 -1.67 -2.16
N LEU A 423 -5.62 -0.42 -1.70
CA LEU A 423 -4.44 0.32 -1.24
C LEU A 423 -3.78 -0.34 -0.01
N VAL A 424 -4.56 -0.60 1.03
CA VAL A 424 -4.05 -1.09 2.33
C VAL A 424 -3.60 -2.55 2.23
N SER A 425 -4.19 -3.36 1.35
CA SER A 425 -3.67 -4.71 1.07
C SER A 425 -2.39 -4.72 0.21
N GLY A 426 -1.93 -3.56 -0.28
CA GLY A 426 -0.76 -3.48 -1.16
C GLY A 426 -1.03 -3.97 -2.58
N ASN A 427 -2.26 -3.84 -3.06
CA ASN A 427 -2.68 -4.19 -4.42
C ASN A 427 -2.89 -2.96 -5.33
N SER A 428 -2.71 -1.75 -4.81
CA SER A 428 -2.62 -0.52 -5.62
C SER A 428 -1.19 -0.24 -6.03
N TRP A 429 -0.98 0.21 -7.27
CA TRP A 429 0.34 0.51 -7.82
C TRP A 429 0.28 1.67 -8.83
N LEU A 430 1.40 2.39 -8.98
CA LEU A 430 1.56 3.38 -10.05
C LEU A 430 1.84 2.67 -11.39
N PRO A 431 1.25 3.12 -12.52
CA PRO A 431 1.53 2.57 -13.84
C PRO A 431 3.03 2.54 -14.20
N SER A 432 3.78 3.56 -13.79
CA SER A 432 5.22 3.73 -14.03
C SER A 432 6.11 2.92 -13.09
N ALA A 433 5.57 2.34 -12.01
CA ALA A 433 6.37 1.60 -11.04
C ALA A 433 6.81 0.27 -11.65
N GLU A 434 8.10 -0.04 -11.67
CA GLU A 434 8.61 -1.28 -12.25
C GLU A 434 8.37 -2.49 -11.33
N PRO A 435 7.94 -3.65 -11.86
CA PRO A 435 7.89 -4.90 -11.12
C PRO A 435 9.27 -5.27 -10.59
N VAL A 436 9.38 -5.53 -9.29
CA VAL A 436 10.63 -6.00 -8.70
C VAL A 436 10.64 -7.53 -8.74
N THR A 437 11.33 -8.08 -9.74
CA THR A 437 11.45 -9.52 -9.98
C THR A 437 12.91 -9.95 -10.02
N GLY A 438 13.17 -11.26 -9.90
CA GLY A 438 14.52 -11.80 -10.01
C GLY A 438 15.18 -12.14 -8.69
N VAL A 439 16.49 -12.42 -8.75
CA VAL A 439 17.33 -12.65 -7.57
C VAL A 439 18.22 -11.44 -7.33
N ASP A 440 17.94 -10.71 -6.26
CA ASP A 440 18.72 -9.53 -5.85
C ASP A 440 19.63 -9.88 -4.70
N ARG A 441 20.89 -9.45 -4.76
CA ARG A 441 21.82 -9.63 -3.64
C ARG A 441 22.02 -8.34 -2.89
N ILE A 442 21.76 -8.37 -1.58
CA ILE A 442 22.19 -7.34 -0.63
C ILE A 442 23.45 -7.82 0.07
N GLY A 443 24.61 -7.38 -0.45
CA GLY A 443 25.94 -7.73 0.06
C GLY A 443 26.68 -6.53 0.63
N GLY A 444 27.84 -6.81 1.23
CA GLY A 444 28.73 -5.79 1.79
C GLY A 444 30.13 -6.36 2.03
N ALA A 445 31.10 -5.49 2.29
CA ALA A 445 32.47 -5.90 2.58
C ALA A 445 32.57 -6.77 3.86
N ASP A 446 31.64 -6.55 4.79
CA ASP A 446 31.47 -7.33 6.01
C ASP A 446 30.01 -7.29 6.47
N ARG A 447 29.72 -7.97 7.59
CA ARG A 447 28.40 -8.02 8.23
C ARG A 447 27.82 -6.66 8.64
N PHE A 448 28.67 -5.68 8.91
CA PHE A 448 28.23 -4.34 9.32
C PHE A 448 27.76 -3.57 8.11
N ALA A 449 28.53 -3.64 7.01
CA ALA A 449 28.13 -3.12 5.71
C ALA A 449 26.86 -3.81 5.19
N VAL A 450 26.72 -5.12 5.37
CA VAL A 450 25.47 -5.84 5.02
C VAL A 450 24.29 -5.31 5.86
N SER A 451 24.43 -5.17 7.18
CA SER A 451 23.33 -4.65 8.01
C SER A 451 22.90 -3.23 7.62
N ALA A 452 23.86 -2.36 7.28
CA ALA A 452 23.59 -1.02 6.79
C ALA A 452 22.92 -1.03 5.41
N ALA A 453 23.36 -1.90 4.49
CA ALA A 453 22.77 -2.03 3.16
C ALA A 453 21.35 -2.62 3.19
N VAL A 454 21.11 -3.60 4.07
CA VAL A 454 19.76 -4.13 4.32
C VAL A 454 18.84 -3.04 4.83
N SER A 455 19.33 -2.21 5.76
CA SER A 455 18.59 -1.06 6.27
C SER A 455 18.28 -0.04 5.16
N ALA A 456 19.28 0.37 4.38
CA ALA A 456 19.14 1.32 3.29
C ALA A 456 18.13 0.87 2.22
N ALA A 457 18.08 -0.42 1.93
CA ALA A 457 17.20 -0.99 0.91
C ALA A 457 15.75 -1.21 1.39
N ASN A 458 15.48 -1.18 2.70
CA ASN A 458 14.19 -1.62 3.25
C ASN A 458 13.54 -0.64 4.23
N PHE A 459 14.21 0.44 4.62
CA PHE A 459 13.70 1.40 5.60
C PHE A 459 13.90 2.84 5.11
N ALA A 460 12.83 3.63 5.18
CA ALA A 460 12.83 5.02 4.75
C ALA A 460 13.69 5.92 5.66
N PRO A 461 14.18 7.08 5.16
CA PRO A 461 14.69 8.13 6.05
C PRO A 461 13.65 8.53 7.11
N ALA A 462 14.11 9.08 8.23
CA ALA A 462 13.27 9.44 9.39
C ALA A 462 12.55 8.24 10.05
N THR A 463 13.12 7.02 9.97
CA THR A 463 12.63 5.87 10.73
C THR A 463 12.75 6.16 12.23
N ASP A 464 11.64 6.07 12.97
CA ASP A 464 11.56 6.50 14.36
C ASP A 464 12.51 5.75 15.31
N THR A 465 12.47 4.41 15.26
CA THR A 465 13.21 3.54 16.18
C THR A 465 14.19 2.63 15.44
N VAL A 466 15.44 2.56 15.93
CA VAL A 466 16.49 1.66 15.41
C VAL A 466 16.99 0.72 16.51
N TYR A 467 17.09 -0.57 16.19
CA TYR A 467 17.67 -1.55 17.11
C TYR A 467 19.14 -1.78 16.78
N VAL A 468 19.99 -1.75 17.80
CA VAL A 468 21.43 -1.96 17.68
C VAL A 468 21.86 -3.18 18.47
N ALA A 469 22.55 -4.11 17.82
CA ALA A 469 23.08 -5.32 18.43
C ALA A 469 24.53 -5.59 18.05
N SER A 470 25.20 -6.49 18.76
CA SER A 470 26.56 -6.91 18.41
C SER A 470 26.57 -7.72 17.11
N GLY A 471 27.43 -7.36 16.17
CA GLY A 471 27.73 -8.19 14.99
C GLY A 471 28.80 -9.26 15.24
N GLU A 472 29.40 -9.29 16.44
CA GLU A 472 30.48 -10.20 16.80
C GLU A 472 29.98 -11.44 17.55
N VAL A 473 28.86 -11.31 18.28
CA VAL A 473 28.22 -12.41 19.02
C VAL A 473 26.69 -12.36 18.88
N PHE A 474 26.06 -13.53 18.81
CA PHE A 474 24.62 -13.65 18.56
C PHE A 474 23.69 -13.68 19.79
N PRO A 475 24.08 -14.09 21.02
CA PRO A 475 23.09 -14.47 22.05
C PRO A 475 22.08 -13.38 22.42
N ASP A 476 22.55 -12.14 22.57
CA ASP A 476 21.71 -10.99 22.94
C ASP A 476 20.90 -10.45 21.76
N ALA A 477 21.22 -10.90 20.54
CA ALA A 477 20.68 -10.35 19.30
C ALA A 477 19.53 -11.18 18.72
N LEU A 478 19.36 -12.46 19.08
CA LEU A 478 18.37 -13.35 18.44
C LEU A 478 16.91 -12.90 18.61
N SER A 479 16.59 -12.19 19.69
CA SER A 479 15.25 -11.62 19.91
C SER A 479 15.08 -10.24 19.25
N ALA A 480 16.14 -9.65 18.68
CA ALA A 480 16.14 -8.30 18.13
C ALA A 480 15.21 -8.16 16.93
N SER A 481 15.32 -9.08 15.97
CA SER A 481 14.69 -8.89 14.66
C SER A 481 13.17 -8.88 14.73
N ALA A 482 12.57 -9.70 15.59
CA ALA A 482 11.11 -9.69 15.79
C ALA A 482 10.63 -8.37 16.43
N ALA A 483 11.35 -7.87 17.45
CA ALA A 483 11.04 -6.59 18.08
C ALA A 483 11.27 -5.40 17.14
N ALA A 484 12.39 -5.39 16.42
CA ALA A 484 12.73 -4.36 15.45
C ALA A 484 11.72 -4.32 14.30
N GLY A 485 11.41 -5.48 13.71
CA GLY A 485 10.39 -5.59 12.68
C GLY A 485 9.02 -5.14 13.16
N ALA A 486 8.60 -5.53 14.37
CA ALA A 486 7.34 -5.07 14.96
C ALA A 486 7.27 -3.55 15.18
N ALA A 487 8.41 -2.91 15.45
CA ALA A 487 8.54 -1.47 15.60
C ALA A 487 8.75 -0.72 14.27
N GLY A 488 8.74 -1.40 13.11
CA GLY A 488 9.06 -0.76 11.83
C GLY A 488 10.52 -0.35 11.68
N GLY A 489 11.41 -0.87 12.52
CA GLY A 489 12.82 -0.45 12.61
C GLY A 489 13.81 -1.50 12.08
N PRO A 490 14.99 -1.07 11.61
CA PRO A 490 16.07 -1.98 11.22
C PRO A 490 16.82 -2.53 12.44
N VAL A 491 17.54 -3.63 12.22
CA VAL A 491 18.62 -4.08 13.11
C VAL A 491 19.97 -3.72 12.50
N LEU A 492 20.67 -2.77 13.14
CA LEU A 492 22.04 -2.40 12.78
C LEU A 492 23.05 -3.08 13.69
N LEU A 493 24.15 -3.55 13.10
CA LEU A 493 25.17 -4.30 13.82
C LEU A 493 26.37 -3.41 14.17
N VAL A 494 26.89 -3.52 15.38
CA VAL A 494 28.09 -2.79 15.83
C VAL A 494 29.17 -3.72 16.35
N LEU A 495 30.40 -3.21 16.44
CA LEU A 495 31.47 -3.84 17.18
C LEU A 495 31.26 -3.58 18.67
N LYS A 496 31.81 -4.42 19.55
CA LYS A 496 31.78 -4.22 21.00
C LYS A 496 32.24 -2.82 21.40
N ASN A 497 33.30 -2.33 20.77
CA ASN A 497 33.99 -1.08 21.14
C ASN A 497 33.97 -0.02 20.02
N GLY A 498 33.09 -0.14 19.02
CA GLY A 498 33.03 0.86 17.96
C GLY A 498 31.79 0.76 17.08
N ILE A 499 31.41 1.90 16.50
CA ILE A 499 30.38 1.99 15.47
C ILE A 499 31.10 1.98 14.11
N PRO A 500 30.94 0.92 13.28
CA PRO A 500 31.53 0.87 11.95
C PRO A 500 31.05 2.03 11.06
N ALA A 501 31.92 2.52 10.19
CA ALA A 501 31.60 3.68 9.33
C ALA A 501 30.32 3.52 8.48
N PRO A 502 30.03 2.34 7.86
CA PRO A 502 28.76 2.15 7.14
C PRO A 502 27.53 2.30 8.03
N VAL A 503 27.63 1.86 9.29
CA VAL A 503 26.54 1.90 10.27
C VAL A 503 26.33 3.33 10.78
N ALA A 504 27.40 4.08 11.00
CA ALA A 504 27.33 5.50 11.33
C ALA A 504 26.64 6.31 10.23
N ALA A 505 27.02 6.09 8.96
CA ALA A 505 26.38 6.75 7.82
C ALA A 505 24.90 6.41 7.72
N GLU A 506 24.55 5.14 7.96
CA GLU A 506 23.16 4.69 7.93
C GLU A 506 22.32 5.27 9.07
N LEU A 507 22.87 5.36 10.29
CA LEU A 507 22.20 6.05 11.40
C LEU A 507 21.95 7.53 11.08
N THR A 508 22.87 8.21 10.37
CA THR A 508 22.64 9.58 9.88
C THR A 508 21.54 9.66 8.83
N ARG A 509 21.48 8.70 7.89
CA ARG A 509 20.43 8.66 6.86
C ARG A 509 19.05 8.42 7.48
N LEU A 510 18.97 7.49 8.43
CA LEU A 510 17.74 7.17 9.14
C LEU A 510 17.29 8.32 10.03
N GLY A 511 18.22 9.04 10.69
CA GLY A 511 17.89 10.12 11.62
C GLY A 511 16.88 9.73 12.72
N PRO A 512 17.11 8.64 13.47
CA PRO A 512 16.11 8.10 14.39
C PRO A 512 15.88 8.97 15.63
N GLN A 513 14.68 8.91 16.18
CA GLN A 513 14.38 9.52 17.49
C GLN A 513 14.83 8.63 18.64
N HIS A 514 14.71 7.30 18.46
CA HIS A 514 15.00 6.29 19.47
C HIS A 514 16.01 5.25 18.97
N ILE A 515 17.02 4.95 19.78
CA ILE A 515 17.92 3.81 19.57
C ILE A 515 17.83 2.84 20.75
N VAL A 516 17.53 1.58 20.44
CA VAL A 516 17.43 0.48 21.41
C VAL A 516 18.63 -0.42 21.29
N VAL A 517 19.52 -0.39 22.28
CA VAL A 517 20.76 -1.18 22.29
C VAL A 517 20.54 -2.49 23.05
N LEU A 518 20.78 -3.60 22.38
CA LEU A 518 20.56 -4.94 22.92
C LEU A 518 21.85 -5.56 23.46
N GLY A 519 21.76 -6.09 24.68
CA GLY A 519 22.85 -6.79 25.34
C GLY A 519 23.59 -5.94 26.37
N GLY A 520 24.45 -6.62 27.14
CA GLY A 520 25.21 -6.00 28.22
C GLY A 520 26.46 -5.23 27.76
N PRO A 521 27.15 -4.53 28.67
CA PRO A 521 28.41 -3.83 28.38
C PRO A 521 29.53 -4.71 27.80
N ASN A 522 29.43 -6.03 27.97
CA ASN A 522 30.40 -7.00 27.47
C ASN A 522 30.25 -7.29 25.98
N THR A 523 29.07 -7.05 25.40
CA THR A 523 28.73 -7.31 24.00
C THR A 523 28.61 -6.01 23.20
N VAL A 524 28.11 -4.94 23.83
CA VAL A 524 28.16 -3.56 23.32
C VAL A 524 28.59 -2.65 24.46
N SER A 525 29.77 -2.04 24.39
CA SER A 525 30.34 -1.24 25.47
C SER A 525 29.52 0.01 25.81
N ALA A 526 29.77 0.59 26.99
CA ALA A 526 29.19 1.88 27.37
C ALA A 526 29.62 2.99 26.40
N ALA A 527 30.87 2.98 25.94
CA ALA A 527 31.38 3.96 24.98
C ALA A 527 30.62 3.95 23.65
N VAL A 528 30.19 2.78 23.17
CA VAL A 528 29.34 2.69 21.97
C VAL A 528 27.96 3.29 22.22
N VAL A 529 27.34 3.01 23.38
CA VAL A 529 26.05 3.64 23.76
C VAL A 529 26.17 5.15 23.86
N ASP A 530 27.24 5.65 24.45
CA ASP A 530 27.48 7.09 24.56
C ASP A 530 27.67 7.73 23.17
N ALA A 531 28.36 7.05 22.25
CA ALA A 531 28.52 7.52 20.87
C ALA A 531 27.20 7.51 20.09
N LEU A 532 26.31 6.54 20.33
CA LEU A 532 24.99 6.46 19.68
C LEU A 532 24.09 7.66 20.02
N ARG A 533 24.29 8.32 21.16
CA ARG A 533 23.54 9.55 21.52
C ARG A 533 23.80 10.74 20.58
N GLY A 534 24.82 10.66 19.73
CA GLY A 534 25.02 11.63 18.65
C GLY A 534 24.05 11.49 17.48
N TYR A 535 23.29 10.38 17.41
CA TYR A 535 22.41 10.07 16.28
C TYR A 535 20.92 10.10 16.62
N ALA A 536 20.55 10.10 17.91
CA ALA A 536 19.17 10.05 18.37
C ALA A 536 18.95 10.83 19.66
N GLY A 537 17.73 11.32 19.87
CA GLY A 537 17.33 12.04 21.09
C GLY A 537 17.24 11.13 22.31
N ASP A 538 16.91 9.85 22.11
CA ASP A 538 16.84 8.84 23.15
C ASP A 538 17.65 7.59 22.77
N VAL A 539 18.51 7.16 23.69
CA VAL A 539 19.30 5.93 23.54
C VAL A 539 19.22 5.14 24.83
N ARG A 540 18.57 3.98 24.76
CA ARG A 540 18.38 3.10 25.91
C ARG A 540 18.94 1.72 25.65
N ARG A 541 19.37 1.05 26.73
CA ARG A 541 19.90 -0.30 26.68
C ARG A 541 18.92 -1.28 27.29
N ILE A 542 18.64 -2.37 26.58
CA ILE A 542 18.00 -3.57 27.13
C ILE A 542 19.10 -4.61 27.40
N GLY A 543 19.46 -4.77 28.67
CA GLY A 543 20.47 -5.71 29.13
C GLY A 543 19.91 -6.70 30.16
N GLY A 544 20.62 -7.79 30.38
CA GLY A 544 20.24 -8.84 31.33
C GLY A 544 21.45 -9.61 31.86
N ALA A 545 21.23 -10.42 32.89
CA ALA A 545 22.28 -11.28 33.46
C ALA A 545 22.81 -12.31 32.46
N ASP A 546 21.96 -12.74 31.53
CA ASP A 546 22.27 -13.64 30.43
C ASP A 546 21.33 -13.37 29.23
N ARG A 547 21.55 -14.13 28.15
CA ARG A 547 20.76 -14.07 26.91
C ARG A 547 19.26 -14.30 27.10
N PHE A 548 18.86 -15.05 28.13
CA PHE A 548 17.47 -15.38 28.39
C PHE A 548 16.78 -14.21 29.10
N ALA A 549 17.48 -13.57 30.04
CA ALA A 549 17.02 -12.32 30.64
C ALA A 549 16.92 -11.18 29.61
N VAL A 550 17.88 -11.07 28.67
CA VAL A 550 17.79 -10.11 27.56
C VAL A 550 16.58 -10.43 26.68
N SER A 551 16.38 -11.69 26.29
CA SER A 551 15.24 -12.13 25.47
C SER A 551 13.89 -11.78 26.12
N ALA A 552 13.72 -12.07 27.41
CA ALA A 552 12.52 -11.70 28.16
C ALA A 552 12.31 -10.18 28.22
N ALA A 553 13.37 -9.39 28.44
CA ALA A 553 13.28 -7.94 28.53
C ALA A 553 12.96 -7.28 27.18
N VAL A 554 13.50 -7.82 26.07
CA VAL A 554 13.14 -7.36 24.71
C VAL A 554 11.66 -7.63 24.43
N SER A 555 11.14 -8.78 24.85
CA SER A 555 9.73 -9.12 24.71
C SER A 555 8.84 -8.19 25.54
N ALA A 556 9.19 -7.96 26.81
CA ALA A 556 8.46 -7.07 27.71
C ALA A 556 8.37 -5.63 27.24
N ASP A 557 9.37 -5.21 26.47
CA ASP A 557 9.50 -3.86 25.95
C ASP A 557 8.74 -3.65 24.63
N ALA A 558 8.70 -4.66 23.76
CA ALA A 558 8.14 -4.53 22.41
C ALA A 558 6.74 -5.13 22.24
N PHE A 559 6.27 -5.98 23.17
CA PHE A 559 5.01 -6.72 23.00
C PHE A 559 4.10 -6.64 24.23
N ASP A 560 2.82 -6.35 23.96
CA ASP A 560 1.76 -6.32 24.96
C ASP A 560 1.38 -7.72 25.50
N PRO A 561 0.77 -7.81 26.69
CA PRO A 561 0.16 -9.04 27.20
C PRO A 561 -0.99 -9.57 26.31
N GLY A 562 -1.33 -10.86 26.48
CA GLY A 562 -2.52 -11.48 25.87
C GLY A 562 -2.35 -11.84 24.39
N LEU A 563 -1.14 -12.25 23.99
CA LEU A 563 -0.85 -12.57 22.59
C LEU A 563 -1.49 -13.89 22.15
N GLU A 564 -1.97 -13.95 20.91
CA GLU A 564 -2.47 -15.22 20.35
C GLU A 564 -1.37 -16.29 20.31
N ARG A 565 -0.11 -15.88 20.10
CA ARG A 565 1.00 -16.78 19.87
C ARG A 565 2.32 -16.21 20.37
N VAL A 566 3.20 -17.11 20.82
CA VAL A 566 4.62 -16.82 21.11
C VAL A 566 5.50 -17.85 20.42
N TYR A 567 6.64 -17.42 19.89
CA TYR A 567 7.64 -18.31 19.32
C TYR A 567 8.74 -18.56 20.34
N VAL A 568 9.15 -19.82 20.49
CA VAL A 568 10.20 -20.23 21.43
C VAL A 568 11.29 -20.97 20.67
N ALA A 569 12.55 -20.60 20.87
CA ALA A 569 13.71 -21.25 20.27
C ALA A 569 14.81 -21.49 21.30
N SER A 570 15.83 -22.26 20.94
CA SER A 570 17.01 -22.42 21.78
C SER A 570 17.80 -21.11 21.85
N GLY A 571 18.24 -20.70 23.05
CA GLY A 571 19.21 -19.61 23.23
C GLY A 571 20.67 -20.07 23.17
N GLU A 572 20.91 -21.37 22.94
CA GLU A 572 22.24 -21.99 22.91
C GLU A 572 22.76 -22.16 21.47
N VAL A 573 21.85 -22.21 20.49
CA VAL A 573 22.13 -22.25 19.04
C VAL A 573 21.24 -21.26 18.31
N PHE A 574 21.69 -20.74 17.16
CA PHE A 574 21.01 -19.64 16.45
C PHE A 574 20.08 -20.01 15.27
N PRO A 575 20.30 -21.08 14.47
CA PRO A 575 19.64 -21.19 13.16
C PRO A 575 18.11 -21.20 13.23
N ASP A 576 17.55 -21.93 14.19
CA ASP A 576 16.10 -22.08 14.35
C ASP A 576 15.44 -20.74 14.74
N ALA A 577 16.12 -19.93 15.58
CA ALA A 577 15.66 -18.61 15.96
C ALA A 577 15.66 -17.64 14.78
N LEU A 578 16.70 -17.66 13.93
CA LEU A 578 16.81 -16.75 12.77
C LEU A 578 15.69 -16.95 11.75
N SER A 579 15.40 -18.20 11.38
CA SER A 579 14.25 -18.50 10.50
C SER A 579 12.91 -18.22 11.18
N GLY A 580 12.87 -18.32 12.51
CA GLY A 580 11.70 -18.05 13.33
C GLY A 580 11.34 -16.58 13.47
N SER A 581 12.33 -15.68 13.47
CA SER A 581 12.11 -14.25 13.74
C SER A 581 11.18 -13.60 12.71
N ALA A 582 11.32 -13.93 11.42
CA ALA A 582 10.44 -13.40 10.38
C ALA A 582 8.99 -13.89 10.56
N ALA A 583 8.80 -15.19 10.84
CA ALA A 583 7.48 -15.76 11.13
C ALA A 583 6.85 -15.22 12.43
N ALA A 584 7.68 -14.93 13.44
CA ALA A 584 7.25 -14.35 14.70
C ALA A 584 6.81 -12.90 14.54
N GLY A 585 7.66 -12.06 13.94
CA GLY A 585 7.31 -10.66 13.66
C GLY A 585 6.14 -10.52 12.71
N HIS A 586 6.03 -11.37 11.67
CA HIS A 586 4.86 -11.42 10.79
C HIS A 586 3.55 -11.71 11.55
N ALA A 587 3.62 -12.49 12.63
CA ALA A 587 2.48 -12.79 13.49
C ALA A 587 2.29 -11.80 14.65
N GLY A 588 3.05 -10.69 14.69
CA GLY A 588 3.03 -9.75 15.81
C GLY A 588 3.49 -10.36 17.14
N ALA A 589 4.36 -11.38 17.10
CA ALA A 589 4.74 -12.19 18.24
C ALA A 589 6.26 -12.13 18.54
N PRO A 590 6.67 -12.25 19.81
CA PRO A 590 8.08 -12.31 20.18
C PRO A 590 8.70 -13.68 19.88
N VAL A 591 10.04 -13.68 19.78
CA VAL A 591 10.87 -14.89 19.89
C VAL A 591 11.53 -14.92 21.28
N LEU A 592 11.08 -15.84 22.13
CA LEU A 592 11.67 -16.12 23.44
C LEU A 592 12.71 -17.25 23.36
N LEU A 593 13.80 -17.10 24.10
CA LEU A 593 14.88 -18.07 24.12
C LEU A 593 14.82 -18.97 25.36
N VAL A 594 14.97 -20.29 25.20
CA VAL A 594 15.07 -21.26 26.31
C VAL A 594 16.37 -22.06 26.27
N GLY A 595 16.74 -22.67 27.39
CA GLY A 595 17.82 -23.64 27.43
C GLY A 595 17.36 -24.99 26.87
N LYS A 596 18.31 -25.86 26.50
CA LYS A 596 17.99 -27.20 25.98
C LYS A 596 17.12 -27.98 26.98
N ASP A 597 17.50 -27.98 28.24
CA ASP A 597 16.96 -28.83 29.31
C ASP A 597 16.27 -28.04 30.43
N GLY A 598 15.76 -26.83 30.13
CA GLY A 598 14.95 -26.09 31.09
C GLY A 598 14.46 -24.74 30.57
N ILE A 599 13.42 -24.23 31.25
CA ILE A 599 12.89 -22.88 31.04
C ILE A 599 13.55 -21.97 32.08
N PRO A 600 14.36 -20.97 31.66
CA PRO A 600 14.97 -20.02 32.57
C PRO A 600 13.90 -19.20 33.33
N PRO A 601 14.12 -18.82 34.61
CA PRO A 601 13.12 -18.10 35.40
C PRO A 601 12.60 -16.80 34.77
N ALA A 602 13.46 -16.05 34.06
CA ALA A 602 13.05 -14.84 33.36
C ALA A 602 12.04 -15.13 32.23
N ILE A 603 12.18 -16.28 31.56
CA ILE A 603 11.30 -16.70 30.46
C ILE A 603 9.99 -17.28 31.00
N ASP A 604 10.02 -18.00 32.13
CA ASP A 604 8.81 -18.42 32.83
C ASP A 604 7.94 -17.20 33.20
N ALA A 605 8.55 -16.18 33.82
CA ALA A 605 7.86 -14.95 34.18
C ALA A 605 7.28 -14.23 32.96
N GLU A 606 8.04 -14.15 31.87
CA GLU A 606 7.59 -13.50 30.64
C GLU A 606 6.47 -14.26 29.95
N LEU A 607 6.54 -15.59 29.88
CA LEU A 607 5.44 -16.42 29.34
C LEU A 607 4.14 -16.24 30.16
N ARG A 608 4.24 -16.05 31.48
CA ARG A 608 3.07 -15.72 32.32
C ARG A 608 2.52 -14.33 32.05
N ARG A 609 3.39 -13.35 31.79
CA ARG A 609 2.96 -11.98 31.46
C ARG A 609 2.25 -11.95 30.12
N LEU A 610 2.80 -12.65 29.13
CA LEU A 610 2.26 -12.71 27.77
C LEU A 610 0.94 -13.50 27.69
N ASP A 611 0.72 -14.47 28.58
CA ASP A 611 -0.46 -15.34 28.60
C ASP A 611 -0.85 -15.87 27.21
N PRO A 612 0.06 -16.60 26.52
CA PRO A 612 -0.10 -16.86 25.10
C PRO A 612 -1.21 -17.88 24.80
N GLY A 613 -2.03 -17.59 23.78
CA GLY A 613 -3.00 -18.54 23.23
C GLY A 613 -2.38 -19.83 22.67
N GLY A 614 -1.09 -19.80 22.33
CA GLY A 614 -0.31 -20.97 21.94
C GLY A 614 1.19 -20.68 21.78
N ILE A 615 2.00 -21.73 21.83
CA ILE A 615 3.46 -21.66 21.68
C ILE A 615 3.89 -22.41 20.43
N VAL A 616 4.66 -21.74 19.56
CA VAL A 616 5.37 -22.39 18.46
C VAL A 616 6.82 -22.62 18.86
N LEU A 617 7.14 -23.89 19.11
CA LEU A 617 8.49 -24.30 19.51
C LEU A 617 9.33 -24.64 18.28
N LEU A 618 10.40 -23.89 18.07
CA LEU A 618 11.29 -24.01 16.92
C LEU A 618 12.48 -24.92 17.24
N GLY A 619 12.76 -25.83 16.31
CA GLY A 619 13.91 -26.73 16.37
C GLY A 619 13.59 -28.11 16.92
N GLY A 620 14.50 -29.05 16.66
CA GLY A 620 14.38 -30.44 17.08
C GLY A 620 14.70 -30.67 18.57
N THR A 621 14.56 -31.91 19.01
CA THR A 621 14.86 -32.35 20.40
C THR A 621 16.33 -32.18 20.79
N ASN A 622 17.22 -32.03 19.79
CA ASN A 622 18.63 -31.72 20.00
C ASN A 622 18.83 -30.27 20.48
N SER A 623 18.05 -29.31 19.99
CA SER A 623 18.11 -27.89 20.38
C SER A 623 17.30 -27.59 21.63
N VAL A 624 16.09 -28.17 21.74
CA VAL A 624 15.19 -28.03 22.90
C VAL A 624 14.59 -29.39 23.22
N SER A 625 14.87 -29.95 24.38
CA SER A 625 14.48 -31.32 24.75
C SER A 625 12.96 -31.53 24.78
N ALA A 626 12.53 -32.80 24.78
CA ALA A 626 11.12 -33.14 24.97
C ALA A 626 10.61 -32.69 26.35
N ALA A 627 11.46 -32.77 27.39
CA ALA A 627 11.12 -32.33 28.74
C ALA A 627 10.83 -30.82 28.80
N THR A 628 11.68 -30.00 28.18
CA THR A 628 11.45 -28.55 28.10
C THR A 628 10.17 -28.23 27.32
N ALA A 629 9.90 -28.95 26.22
CA ALA A 629 8.65 -28.79 25.48
C ALA A 629 7.40 -29.15 26.29
N SER A 630 7.47 -30.24 27.07
CA SER A 630 6.40 -30.61 27.99
C SER A 630 6.20 -29.57 29.10
N ALA A 631 7.27 -28.96 29.59
CA ALA A 631 7.18 -27.88 30.58
C ALA A 631 6.54 -26.62 30.00
N LEU A 632 6.80 -26.29 28.73
CA LEU A 632 6.18 -25.14 28.04
C LEU A 632 4.65 -25.29 27.92
N ALA A 633 4.12 -26.52 27.94
CA ALA A 633 2.68 -26.75 27.86
C ALA A 633 1.90 -26.21 29.08
N ALA A 634 2.59 -25.81 30.15
CA ALA A 634 1.98 -25.13 31.29
C ALA A 634 1.51 -23.70 30.98
N PHE A 635 2.00 -23.08 29.89
CA PHE A 635 1.67 -21.70 29.50
C PHE A 635 0.72 -21.64 28.29
N GLY A 636 0.47 -22.76 27.61
CA GLY A 636 -0.42 -22.81 26.45
C GLY A 636 -0.14 -24.03 25.56
N PRO A 637 -1.00 -24.31 24.56
CA PRO A 637 -0.78 -25.39 23.59
C PRO A 637 0.55 -25.25 22.85
N VAL A 638 1.40 -26.27 22.89
CA VAL A 638 2.72 -26.27 22.23
C VAL A 638 2.67 -27.02 20.91
N THR A 639 3.02 -26.33 19.82
CA THR A 639 3.26 -26.95 18.50
C THR A 639 4.73 -26.86 18.15
N ARG A 640 5.42 -28.00 18.03
CA ARG A 640 6.82 -28.03 17.63
C ARG A 640 6.97 -28.03 16.10
N VAL A 641 7.78 -27.11 15.58
CA VAL A 641 8.26 -27.10 14.19
C VAL A 641 9.69 -27.65 14.19
N THR A 642 9.90 -28.79 13.53
CA THR A 642 11.17 -29.53 13.56
C THR A 642 11.53 -30.04 12.16
N GLY A 643 12.81 -30.38 11.97
CA GLY A 643 13.34 -30.93 10.74
C GLY A 643 14.63 -31.71 11.00
N ALA A 644 15.13 -32.41 9.96
CA ALA A 644 16.37 -33.16 10.04
C ALA A 644 17.60 -32.25 10.21
N ASP A 645 17.51 -31.02 9.70
CA ASP A 645 18.54 -29.98 9.79
C ASP A 645 17.89 -28.58 9.83
N ARG A 646 18.74 -27.56 9.98
CA ARG A 646 18.33 -26.15 10.03
C ARG A 646 17.60 -25.66 8.79
N TYR A 647 17.89 -26.25 7.63
CA TYR A 647 17.29 -25.85 6.36
C TYR A 647 15.86 -26.38 6.26
N THR A 648 15.66 -27.62 6.70
CA THR A 648 14.34 -28.26 6.81
C THR A 648 13.49 -27.58 7.88
N VAL A 649 14.07 -27.15 9.01
CA VAL A 649 13.37 -26.33 10.00
C VAL A 649 12.93 -25.00 9.38
N ALA A 650 13.82 -24.27 8.70
CA ALA A 650 13.48 -23.00 8.06
C ALA A 650 12.33 -23.16 7.03
N ALA A 651 12.39 -24.19 6.18
CA ALA A 651 11.32 -24.51 5.25
C ALA A 651 9.99 -24.84 5.95
N ALA A 652 10.01 -25.61 7.04
CA ALA A 652 8.82 -25.96 7.80
C ALA A 652 8.21 -24.76 8.58
N VAL A 653 9.06 -23.85 9.07
CA VAL A 653 8.62 -22.57 9.66
C VAL A 653 7.93 -21.75 8.58
N SER A 654 8.53 -21.67 7.40
CA SER A 654 7.95 -20.96 6.27
C SER A 654 6.58 -21.54 5.88
N ALA A 655 6.50 -22.85 5.64
CA ALA A 655 5.26 -23.54 5.27
C ALA A 655 4.12 -23.38 6.29
N ARG A 656 4.44 -23.17 7.56
CA ARG A 656 3.45 -22.94 8.62
C ARG A 656 2.95 -21.50 8.66
N ALA A 657 3.85 -20.54 8.46
CA ALA A 657 3.56 -19.13 8.65
C ALA A 657 3.09 -18.43 7.36
N PHE A 658 3.45 -18.97 6.20
CA PHE A 658 3.30 -18.31 4.90
C PHE A 658 2.53 -19.20 3.92
N PRO A 659 1.36 -18.76 3.40
CA PRO A 659 0.55 -19.51 2.45
C PRO A 659 1.28 -19.85 1.13
N ALA A 660 0.78 -20.83 0.38
CA ALA A 660 1.35 -21.21 -0.91
C ALA A 660 0.99 -20.19 -1.99
N ALA A 661 1.89 -19.95 -2.95
CA ALA A 661 1.70 -19.02 -4.07
C ALA A 661 1.22 -17.61 -3.65
N ALA A 662 1.65 -17.13 -2.48
CA ALA A 662 1.18 -15.90 -1.86
C ALA A 662 2.27 -14.84 -1.65
N HIS A 663 3.50 -15.11 -2.06
CA HIS A 663 4.63 -14.27 -1.69
C HIS A 663 5.44 -13.85 -2.91
N GLY A 664 5.32 -12.57 -3.28
CA GLY A 664 6.16 -11.99 -4.32
C GLY A 664 7.63 -11.92 -3.93
N THR A 665 7.98 -11.85 -2.64
CA THR A 665 9.37 -11.80 -2.16
C THR A 665 9.69 -12.89 -1.13
N VAL A 666 10.85 -13.53 -1.27
CA VAL A 666 11.44 -14.43 -0.27
C VAL A 666 12.86 -13.98 0.08
N PHE A 667 13.19 -13.89 1.37
CA PHE A 667 14.56 -13.63 1.80
C PHE A 667 15.32 -14.94 1.97
N VAL A 668 16.56 -14.97 1.49
CA VAL A 668 17.45 -16.12 1.61
C VAL A 668 18.76 -15.67 2.25
N ALA A 669 19.21 -16.39 3.27
CA ALA A 669 20.48 -16.13 3.93
C ALA A 669 21.27 -17.41 4.18
N SER A 670 22.53 -17.28 4.58
CA SER A 670 23.33 -18.44 5.01
C SER A 670 22.77 -19.02 6.32
N GLY A 671 22.58 -20.34 6.37
CA GLY A 671 22.32 -21.06 7.62
C GLY A 671 23.58 -21.38 8.43
N GLN A 672 24.77 -21.01 7.93
CA GLN A 672 26.06 -21.34 8.54
C GLN A 672 26.66 -20.15 9.33
N THR A 673 26.21 -18.94 9.04
CA THR A 673 26.54 -17.70 9.76
C THR A 673 25.25 -16.99 10.19
N PHE A 674 25.32 -16.12 11.21
CA PHE A 674 24.15 -15.46 11.79
C PHE A 674 23.89 -14.00 11.37
N PRO A 675 24.91 -13.13 11.13
CA PRO A 675 24.68 -11.68 11.09
C PRO A 675 23.77 -11.21 9.95
N ASP A 676 23.92 -11.81 8.76
CA ASP A 676 23.19 -11.39 7.56
C ASP A 676 21.69 -11.71 7.70
N ALA A 677 21.35 -12.92 8.17
CA ALA A 677 19.97 -13.31 8.43
C ALA A 677 19.33 -12.51 9.57
N LEU A 678 20.11 -12.14 10.59
CA LEU A 678 19.61 -11.36 11.72
C LEU A 678 19.12 -9.96 11.28
N SER A 679 19.96 -9.24 10.53
CA SER A 679 19.57 -7.92 9.99
C SER A 679 18.46 -8.05 8.94
N GLY A 680 18.52 -9.07 8.08
CA GLY A 680 17.51 -9.32 7.06
C GLY A 680 16.15 -9.77 7.58
N ALA A 681 16.07 -10.44 8.73
CA ALA A 681 14.79 -10.87 9.28
C ALA A 681 13.89 -9.69 9.69
N ALA A 682 14.46 -8.58 10.16
CA ALA A 682 13.69 -7.36 10.43
C ALA A 682 13.12 -6.76 9.14
N ALA A 683 13.92 -6.72 8.07
CA ALA A 683 13.48 -6.27 6.74
C ALA A 683 12.40 -7.20 6.14
N ALA A 684 12.53 -8.52 6.35
CA ALA A 684 11.56 -9.50 5.86
C ALA A 684 10.18 -9.34 6.54
N ILE A 685 10.13 -8.96 7.82
CA ILE A 685 8.87 -8.71 8.55
C ILE A 685 8.08 -7.58 7.90
N GLY A 686 8.73 -6.46 7.56
CA GLY A 686 8.08 -5.33 6.87
C GLY A 686 7.55 -5.66 5.47
N ARG A 687 7.93 -6.80 4.91
CA ARG A 687 7.48 -7.31 3.60
C ARG A 687 6.56 -8.53 3.72
N ALA A 688 6.19 -8.93 4.94
CA ALA A 688 5.49 -10.18 5.20
C ALA A 688 6.13 -11.39 4.48
N ALA A 689 7.47 -11.41 4.40
CA ALA A 689 8.24 -12.37 3.63
C ALA A 689 8.91 -13.40 4.54
N PRO A 690 8.99 -14.68 4.11
CA PRO A 690 9.77 -15.68 4.84
C PRO A 690 11.27 -15.43 4.72
N VAL A 691 12.02 -15.92 5.72
CA VAL A 691 13.48 -16.06 5.64
C VAL A 691 13.82 -17.55 5.56
N LEU A 692 14.34 -17.96 4.40
CA LEU A 692 14.86 -19.31 4.18
C LEU A 692 16.39 -19.32 4.35
N LEU A 693 16.92 -20.48 4.75
CA LEU A 693 18.34 -20.66 5.00
C LEU A 693 18.95 -21.61 3.97
N VAL A 694 20.12 -21.29 3.44
CA VAL A 694 20.88 -22.13 2.51
C VAL A 694 22.30 -22.41 3.01
N ALA A 695 22.97 -23.41 2.45
CA ALA A 695 24.40 -23.57 2.63
C ALA A 695 25.15 -22.66 1.64
N ARG A 696 26.43 -22.35 1.91
CA ARG A 696 27.27 -21.50 1.04
C ARG A 696 27.20 -21.93 -0.43
N ASP A 697 27.39 -23.22 -0.70
CA ASP A 697 27.58 -23.75 -2.06
C ASP A 697 26.47 -24.75 -2.47
N THR A 698 25.40 -24.89 -1.67
CA THR A 698 24.33 -25.84 -1.94
C THR A 698 22.97 -25.23 -1.61
N LEU A 699 22.03 -25.30 -2.56
CA LEU A 699 20.60 -25.11 -2.32
C LEU A 699 20.03 -26.43 -1.76
N PRO A 700 19.63 -26.51 -0.48
CA PRO A 700 19.06 -27.72 0.09
C PRO A 700 17.71 -28.07 -0.57
N GLY A 701 17.45 -29.35 -0.80
CA GLY A 701 16.21 -29.79 -1.47
C GLY A 701 14.92 -29.36 -0.75
N SER A 702 14.92 -29.31 0.58
CA SER A 702 13.78 -28.81 1.36
C SER A 702 13.50 -27.33 1.12
N VAL A 703 14.54 -26.54 0.85
CA VAL A 703 14.42 -25.10 0.53
C VAL A 703 13.96 -24.92 -0.90
N ALA A 704 14.48 -25.71 -1.84
CA ALA A 704 14.00 -25.72 -3.23
C ALA A 704 12.50 -26.02 -3.32
N SER A 705 12.03 -27.09 -2.66
CA SER A 705 10.59 -27.43 -2.64
C SER A 705 9.74 -26.36 -1.97
N GLU A 706 10.28 -25.66 -0.97
CA GLU A 706 9.57 -24.57 -0.32
C GLU A 706 9.49 -23.33 -1.21
N LEU A 707 10.54 -23.01 -1.97
CA LEU A 707 10.49 -21.97 -3.00
C LEU A 707 9.45 -22.31 -4.07
N ASP A 708 9.39 -23.55 -4.54
CA ASP A 708 8.36 -24.00 -5.49
C ASP A 708 6.94 -23.82 -4.93
N ARG A 709 6.74 -24.09 -3.63
CA ARG A 709 5.44 -23.90 -2.96
C ARG A 709 5.06 -22.43 -2.82
N LEU A 710 6.04 -21.59 -2.48
CA LEU A 710 5.85 -20.15 -2.32
C LEU A 710 5.66 -19.43 -3.65
N ALA A 711 6.24 -19.98 -4.74
CA ALA A 711 6.25 -19.43 -6.09
C ALA A 711 6.71 -17.95 -6.14
N PRO A 712 7.90 -17.61 -5.60
CA PRO A 712 8.32 -16.22 -5.49
C PRO A 712 8.60 -15.59 -6.85
N GLN A 713 8.24 -14.32 -7.04
CA GLN A 713 8.71 -13.55 -8.20
C GLN A 713 10.04 -12.84 -7.93
N ARG A 714 10.39 -12.68 -6.66
CA ARG A 714 11.62 -12.06 -6.16
C ARG A 714 12.25 -12.88 -5.05
N ILE A 715 13.57 -13.02 -5.10
CA ILE A 715 14.38 -13.58 -4.02
C ILE A 715 15.43 -12.55 -3.60
N VAL A 716 15.41 -12.14 -2.34
CA VAL A 716 16.45 -11.26 -1.76
C VAL A 716 17.49 -12.10 -1.06
N LEU A 717 18.67 -12.16 -1.64
CA LEU A 717 19.81 -12.89 -1.14
C LEU A 717 20.69 -12.02 -0.24
N LEU A 718 20.74 -12.37 1.04
CA LEU A 718 21.46 -11.62 2.08
C LEU A 718 22.89 -12.13 2.23
N GLY A 719 23.83 -11.20 2.23
CA GLY A 719 25.26 -11.47 2.42
C GLY A 719 26.06 -11.57 1.13
N GLY A 720 27.38 -11.52 1.27
CA GLY A 720 28.31 -11.60 0.14
C GLY A 720 28.45 -13.03 -0.44
N PRO A 721 29.20 -13.16 -1.57
CA PRO A 721 29.48 -14.46 -2.20
C PRO A 721 30.14 -15.50 -1.29
N ASP A 722 30.81 -15.07 -0.21
CA ASP A 722 31.40 -15.95 0.79
C ASP A 722 30.39 -16.56 1.78
N SER A 723 29.26 -15.87 2.01
CA SER A 723 28.15 -16.39 2.82
C SER A 723 27.25 -17.29 1.97
N VAL A 724 26.93 -16.87 0.74
CA VAL A 724 26.16 -17.64 -0.25
C VAL A 724 26.73 -17.41 -1.64
N SER A 725 27.18 -18.46 -2.30
CA SER A 725 27.88 -18.41 -3.60
C SER A 725 27.00 -17.92 -4.75
N GLY A 726 27.64 -17.54 -5.86
CA GLY A 726 26.93 -17.22 -7.11
C GLY A 726 26.24 -18.44 -7.74
N ALA A 727 26.74 -19.65 -7.50
CA ALA A 727 26.10 -20.88 -7.96
C ALA A 727 24.74 -21.10 -7.28
N VAL A 728 24.66 -20.87 -5.96
CA VAL A 728 23.38 -20.91 -5.23
C VAL A 728 22.44 -19.81 -5.72
N ALA A 729 22.93 -18.59 -5.95
CA ALA A 729 22.10 -17.52 -6.52
C ALA A 729 21.50 -17.90 -7.89
N THR A 730 22.29 -18.55 -8.74
CA THR A 730 21.82 -19.04 -10.05
C THR A 730 20.78 -20.15 -9.89
N ALA A 731 20.97 -21.06 -8.93
CA ALA A 731 19.99 -22.11 -8.63
C ALA A 731 18.68 -21.53 -8.05
N LEU A 732 18.74 -20.51 -7.20
CA LEU A 732 17.55 -19.82 -6.68
C LEU A 732 16.71 -19.22 -7.80
N ALA A 733 17.35 -18.65 -8.84
CA ALA A 733 16.65 -18.03 -9.97
C ALA A 733 15.76 -19.01 -10.76
N THR A 734 16.03 -20.32 -10.71
CA THR A 734 15.20 -21.32 -11.40
C THR A 734 13.88 -21.61 -10.69
N HIS A 735 13.70 -21.10 -9.47
CA HIS A 735 12.48 -21.25 -8.67
C HIS A 735 11.61 -19.99 -8.68
N LEU A 736 11.95 -19.00 -9.51
CA LEU A 736 11.12 -17.81 -9.66
C LEU A 736 9.86 -18.13 -10.49
N SER A 737 8.71 -17.66 -10.03
CA SER A 737 7.50 -17.64 -10.83
C SER A 737 7.61 -16.58 -11.93
N PRO A 738 7.05 -16.85 -13.13
CA PRO A 738 6.93 -15.86 -14.21
C PRO A 738 6.19 -14.59 -13.79
#